data_AF-A0A3P6E3T7-F1
#
_entry.id   AF-A0A3P6E3T7-F1
#
_cell.length_a   1.000
_cell.length_b   1.000
_cell.length_c   1.000
_cell.angle_alpha   90.00
_cell.angle_beta   90.00
_cell.angle_gamma   90.00
#
_symmetry.space_group_name_H-M   'P 1'
#
loop_
_entity.id
_entity.type
_entity.pdbx_description
1 polymer ?
#
loop_
_entity_poly.entity_id
_entity_poly.type
_entity_poly.pdbx_seq_one_letter_code
_entity_poly.pdbx_strand_id
1 'polypeptide(L)'
;MIRHALERTGTTLRSLLFFFLLLNLSIYSISINARSNEDASFPPRGWNSYDSFCWTISETEFLQSAETISKRLLPHGYQYVVVDYLWYRKKVQGAYVDSLGFDVIDEWGRMHPDPARWPSSKGGKGFTQVAEKVHKMGLKFGIHVMGGISTQAYNANTLVMDSVKGGAYEESGRQWRAKDIGMKEKACVWMPHGFMSVNTKLGAGKAFLRSLYRQYAEWGIDFIKHDCVFGDDFNLDEISIVSEVLKELDRPVLYSISPGTSVTPTMAKEVSQLVNMYRVTGDDWDTWIDVVAHFDISRDLSASNMIGARGLQGKSWPDLDMLPLGWLTDQGSNLGPHRLCNLTMEEQKTQMTLWSIAKSPLMFGGDVRKLDDATYNLITNPTLLEINSYSSNNMEFPYITAARNNPHHSIGNNVKTKHAFGLTSCKEPKASTWSVVDKNNGKICWNQYSTEKPEKPFCLYNRKALLSSSEEIQHNQLYQGKLHLQTNDKAESCLGASSRKKLTSKDYSRGALSPCKLDANQMWELHSNGTLENSYSGLCAVLNPVKAAEASSNGVRSWIASGRRGEVYVAFFNLNQVKTTVSAKISDIAKALQNKTHLEGASCKSHEIWSASSFSSDLRNFSDSDVETLGRNRNRGRADEEQAAAAADVESFPSLKEAASNAKSKKKKKMMMTLSEFTSGAYAAPGGRSSVGLTQQEILQLPTGPRQRSEDEMQQPGRLGGGFSSYGGDLMVVGLMMRGEAISLGFRIFRKLRELMRMMIGAKRKSFNLSIRDDMLRYGHLHLGPVTVIQTVNPTVGQEE
;
A
#
# COMPACT_ATOMS: atom_id res chain seq x y z
N MET A 1 23.50 -71.19 35.33
CA MET A 1 22.19 -70.57 34.96
C MET A 1 22.06 -69.11 35.39
N ILE A 2 22.51 -68.70 36.58
CA ILE A 2 22.30 -67.33 37.09
C ILE A 2 23.09 -66.25 36.31
N ARG A 3 24.32 -66.53 35.83
CA ARG A 3 25.10 -65.57 35.00
C ARG A 3 24.45 -65.23 33.66
N HIS A 4 23.83 -66.21 32.99
CA HIS A 4 23.15 -65.96 31.71
C HIS A 4 21.82 -65.19 31.85
N ALA A 5 21.18 -65.27 33.02
CA ALA A 5 19.96 -64.49 33.31
C ALA A 5 20.28 -63.01 33.56
N LEU A 6 21.43 -62.70 34.16
CA LEU A 6 21.88 -61.33 34.44
C LEU A 6 22.39 -60.57 33.20
N GLU A 7 22.99 -61.27 32.23
CA GLU A 7 23.42 -60.64 30.96
C GLU A 7 22.24 -60.31 30.03
N ARG A 8 21.18 -61.13 30.04
CA ARG A 8 19.95 -60.87 29.27
C ARG A 8 19.13 -59.71 29.84
N THR A 9 19.07 -59.55 31.16
CA THR A 9 18.35 -58.43 31.79
C THR A 9 19.07 -57.10 31.62
N GLY A 10 20.41 -57.10 31.68
CA GLY A 10 21.23 -55.90 31.47
C GLY A 10 21.18 -55.37 30.03
N THR A 11 21.07 -56.25 29.03
CA THR A 11 20.91 -55.84 27.62
C THR A 11 19.51 -55.27 27.34
N THR A 12 18.46 -55.85 27.92
CA THR A 12 17.10 -55.28 27.82
C THR A 12 16.97 -53.92 28.50
N LEU A 13 17.60 -53.71 29.67
CA LEU A 13 17.53 -52.43 30.38
C LEU A 13 18.29 -51.31 29.64
N ARG A 14 19.45 -51.63 29.05
CA ARG A 14 20.20 -50.68 28.20
C ARG A 14 19.45 -50.35 26.92
N SER A 15 18.78 -51.32 26.30
CA SER A 15 17.98 -51.10 25.09
C SER A 15 16.73 -50.24 25.39
N LEU A 16 16.07 -50.46 26.54
CA LEU A 16 14.97 -49.61 27.02
C LEU A 16 15.43 -48.18 27.33
N LEU A 17 16.55 -47.99 28.02
CA LEU A 17 17.11 -46.66 28.29
C LEU A 17 17.51 -45.93 27.01
N PHE A 18 18.07 -46.64 26.01
CA PHE A 18 18.41 -46.06 24.71
C PHE A 18 17.16 -45.69 23.91
N PHE A 19 16.11 -46.51 23.98
CA PHE A 19 14.82 -46.22 23.36
C PHE A 19 14.12 -45.03 24.02
N PHE A 20 14.16 -44.91 25.35
CA PHE A 20 13.66 -43.73 26.08
C PHE A 20 14.49 -42.48 25.77
N LEU A 21 15.82 -42.58 25.62
CA LEU A 21 16.66 -41.45 25.23
C LEU A 21 16.37 -40.99 23.80
N LEU A 22 16.18 -41.93 22.86
CA LEU A 22 15.77 -41.66 21.48
C LEU A 22 14.35 -41.10 21.39
N LEU A 23 13.42 -41.58 22.22
CA LEU A 23 12.06 -41.05 22.29
C LEU A 23 12.07 -39.62 22.86
N ASN A 24 12.88 -39.34 23.89
CA ASN A 24 13.04 -38.00 24.44
C ASN A 24 13.75 -37.05 23.47
N LEU A 25 14.77 -37.52 22.72
CA LEU A 25 15.42 -36.75 21.65
C LEU A 25 14.48 -36.51 20.46
N SER A 26 13.60 -37.47 20.14
CA SER A 26 12.57 -37.32 19.11
C SER A 26 11.47 -36.35 19.55
N ILE A 27 11.04 -36.40 20.82
CA ILE A 27 10.11 -35.42 21.40
C ILE A 27 10.75 -34.03 21.48
N TYR A 28 12.03 -33.91 21.85
CA TYR A 28 12.77 -32.63 21.77
C TYR A 28 12.90 -32.12 20.32
N SER A 29 13.11 -33.02 19.36
CA SER A 29 13.19 -32.66 17.93
C SER A 29 11.84 -32.30 17.32
N ILE A 30 10.74 -32.88 17.82
CA ILE A 30 9.36 -32.53 17.44
C ILE A 30 8.98 -31.16 18.05
N SER A 31 9.43 -30.84 19.27
CA SER A 31 9.25 -29.52 19.87
C SER A 31 10.10 -28.42 19.23
N ILE A 32 11.24 -28.75 18.62
CA ILE A 32 12.08 -27.80 17.86
C ILE A 32 11.58 -27.65 16.40
N ASN A 33 10.71 -28.54 15.92
CA ASN A 33 10.07 -28.47 14.60
C ASN A 33 8.61 -28.00 14.63
N ALA A 34 8.16 -27.38 15.73
CA ALA A 34 7.20 -26.30 15.57
C ALA A 34 7.91 -25.25 14.70
N ARG A 35 7.69 -25.29 13.38
CA ARG A 35 8.05 -24.21 12.46
C ARG A 35 7.82 -22.92 13.23
N SER A 36 8.86 -22.12 13.43
CA SER A 36 8.68 -20.72 13.80
C SER A 36 7.71 -20.16 12.76
N ASN A 37 6.42 -20.10 13.06
CA ASN A 37 5.43 -19.57 12.15
C ASN A 37 5.72 -18.08 12.13
N GLU A 38 6.51 -17.65 11.15
CA GLU A 38 6.74 -16.23 10.90
C GLU A 38 5.37 -15.57 10.72
N ASP A 39 5.07 -14.59 11.58
CA ASP A 39 3.84 -13.84 11.48
C ASP A 39 3.77 -13.12 10.13
N ALA A 40 2.59 -13.13 9.53
CA ALA A 40 2.39 -12.58 8.19
C ALA A 40 3.40 -13.11 7.15
N SER A 41 3.80 -14.38 7.20
CA SER A 41 4.67 -15.00 6.18
C SER A 41 4.18 -14.80 4.73
N PHE A 42 2.88 -14.52 4.56
CA PHE A 42 2.25 -14.04 3.32
C PHE A 42 1.43 -12.77 3.62
N PRO A 43 1.10 -11.96 2.60
CA PRO A 43 0.22 -10.81 2.78
C PRO A 43 -1.09 -11.23 3.49
N PRO A 44 -1.52 -10.53 4.55
CA PRO A 44 -2.76 -10.84 5.25
C PRO A 44 -3.97 -10.74 4.32
N ARG A 45 -4.95 -11.62 4.53
CA ARG A 45 -6.22 -11.62 3.78
C ARG A 45 -7.39 -11.67 4.73
N GLY A 46 -8.37 -10.82 4.49
CA GLY A 46 -9.48 -10.64 5.42
C GLY A 46 -10.55 -9.69 4.92
N TRP A 47 -11.36 -9.25 5.86
CA TRP A 47 -12.45 -8.31 5.65
C TRP A 47 -12.38 -7.22 6.70
N ASN A 48 -12.72 -6.00 6.29
CA ASN A 48 -12.79 -4.85 7.16
C ASN A 48 -14.14 -4.13 6.95
N SER A 49 -14.75 -3.66 8.04
CA SER A 49 -16.09 -3.06 8.01
C SER A 49 -16.17 -1.64 7.43
N TYR A 50 -15.06 -0.96 7.16
CA TYR A 50 -15.05 0.48 6.84
C TYR A 50 -15.85 0.83 5.58
N ASP A 51 -15.53 0.25 4.41
CA ASP A 51 -16.14 0.69 3.15
C ASP A 51 -17.65 0.40 3.06
N SER A 52 -18.15 -0.53 3.88
CA SER A 52 -19.57 -0.91 3.93
C SER A 52 -20.33 -0.25 5.07
N PHE A 53 -19.76 -0.12 6.26
CA PHE A 53 -20.47 0.37 7.45
C PHE A 53 -19.94 1.71 7.98
N CYS A 54 -18.86 2.22 7.40
CA CYS A 54 -18.07 3.31 7.93
C CYS A 54 -17.72 2.99 9.39
N TRP A 55 -18.26 3.74 10.34
CA TRP A 55 -18.05 3.50 11.77
C TRP A 55 -19.21 2.81 12.49
N THR A 56 -20.29 2.45 11.77
CA THR A 56 -21.62 2.28 12.38
C THR A 56 -22.10 0.84 12.58
N ILE A 57 -21.25 -0.14 12.26
CA ILE A 57 -21.57 -1.57 12.35
C ILE A 57 -21.98 -1.99 13.78
N SER A 58 -22.94 -2.91 13.88
CA SER A 58 -23.35 -3.56 15.13
C SER A 58 -22.76 -4.96 15.29
N GLU A 59 -22.77 -5.50 16.52
CA GLU A 59 -22.32 -6.87 16.80
C GLU A 59 -23.05 -7.92 15.96
N THR A 60 -24.35 -7.75 15.74
CA THR A 60 -25.15 -8.71 14.96
C THR A 60 -24.70 -8.72 13.50
N GLU A 61 -24.53 -7.55 12.90
CA GLU A 61 -24.08 -7.42 11.51
C GLU A 61 -22.67 -7.95 11.35
N PHE A 62 -21.77 -7.63 12.29
CA PHE A 62 -20.40 -8.13 12.30
C PHE A 62 -20.33 -9.66 12.37
N LEU A 63 -21.08 -10.29 13.29
CA LEU A 63 -21.07 -11.75 13.45
C LEU A 63 -21.68 -12.48 12.24
N GLN A 64 -22.71 -11.90 11.61
CA GLN A 64 -23.26 -12.41 10.34
C GLN A 64 -22.25 -12.34 9.20
N SER A 65 -21.49 -11.23 9.12
CA SER A 65 -20.40 -11.08 8.16
C SER A 65 -19.30 -12.10 8.41
N ALA A 66 -18.88 -12.27 9.67
CA ALA A 66 -17.87 -13.26 10.06
C ALA A 66 -18.32 -14.69 9.71
N GLU A 67 -19.57 -15.06 9.98
CA GLU A 67 -20.10 -16.37 9.60
C GLU A 67 -20.07 -16.59 8.07
N THR A 68 -20.41 -15.55 7.30
CA THR A 68 -20.36 -15.61 5.83
C THR A 68 -18.94 -15.81 5.32
N ILE A 69 -17.97 -15.10 5.91
CA ILE A 69 -16.54 -15.21 5.58
C ILE A 69 -16.03 -16.61 5.91
N SER A 70 -16.34 -17.12 7.11
CA SER A 70 -15.98 -18.47 7.53
C SER A 70 -16.47 -19.53 6.55
N LYS A 71 -17.70 -19.40 6.05
CA LYS A 71 -18.30 -20.38 5.11
C LYS A 71 -17.78 -20.22 3.68
N ARG A 72 -17.60 -18.98 3.19
CA ARG A 72 -17.39 -18.71 1.75
C ARG A 72 -15.97 -18.32 1.38
N LEU A 73 -15.25 -17.61 2.26
CA LEU A 73 -13.97 -16.96 1.94
C LEU A 73 -12.78 -17.54 2.73
N LEU A 74 -13.00 -18.13 3.91
CA LEU A 74 -11.96 -18.83 4.68
C LEU A 74 -11.29 -19.97 3.88
N PRO A 75 -11.99 -20.79 3.07
CA PRO A 75 -11.33 -21.77 2.19
C PRO A 75 -10.33 -21.16 1.21
N HIS A 76 -10.51 -19.88 0.88
CA HIS A 76 -9.63 -19.11 0.01
C HIS A 76 -8.59 -18.30 0.79
N GLY A 77 -8.51 -18.47 2.12
CA GLY A 77 -7.49 -17.86 2.99
C GLY A 77 -7.86 -16.51 3.59
N TYR A 78 -9.10 -16.04 3.43
CA TYR A 78 -9.60 -14.86 4.14
C TYR A 78 -9.88 -15.23 5.60
N GLN A 79 -8.94 -14.87 6.48
CA GLN A 79 -8.96 -15.33 7.88
C GLN A 79 -9.15 -14.19 8.89
N TYR A 80 -8.90 -12.93 8.52
CA TYR A 80 -9.07 -11.78 9.41
C TYR A 80 -10.44 -11.13 9.24
N VAL A 81 -11.13 -10.84 10.34
CA VAL A 81 -12.36 -10.02 10.36
C VAL A 81 -12.16 -8.83 11.28
N VAL A 82 -12.15 -7.63 10.71
CA VAL A 82 -11.71 -6.40 11.38
C VAL A 82 -12.88 -5.45 11.57
N VAL A 83 -13.12 -5.05 12.82
CA VAL A 83 -14.03 -3.95 13.16
C VAL A 83 -13.26 -2.65 13.01
N ASP A 84 -13.65 -1.81 12.06
CA ASP A 84 -13.00 -0.53 11.84
C ASP A 84 -13.43 0.53 12.88
N TYR A 85 -13.00 1.78 12.67
CA TYR A 85 -12.95 2.83 13.66
C TYR A 85 -14.27 3.17 14.39
N LEU A 86 -14.13 3.78 15.56
CA LEU A 86 -15.20 4.26 16.44
C LEU A 86 -16.20 3.20 16.92
N TRP A 87 -15.78 1.95 17.08
CA TRP A 87 -16.58 0.92 17.77
C TRP A 87 -16.94 1.29 19.24
N TYR A 88 -16.16 2.19 19.84
CA TYR A 88 -16.41 2.78 21.16
C TYR A 88 -17.36 3.98 21.15
N ARG A 89 -17.71 4.54 19.98
CA ARG A 89 -18.58 5.71 19.89
C ARG A 89 -20.05 5.29 19.89
N LYS A 90 -20.83 5.94 20.74
CA LYS A 90 -22.28 5.76 20.83
C LYS A 90 -22.95 6.18 19.53
N LYS A 91 -23.71 5.28 18.90
CA LYS A 91 -24.54 5.61 17.71
C LYS A 91 -25.86 6.23 18.15
N VAL A 92 -25.82 7.51 18.47
CA VAL A 92 -26.97 8.33 18.89
C VAL A 92 -27.06 9.60 18.05
N GLN A 93 -28.20 10.29 18.12
CA GLN A 93 -28.38 11.56 17.42
C GLN A 93 -27.28 12.56 17.83
N GLY A 94 -26.62 13.17 16.85
CA GLY A 94 -25.52 14.13 17.06
C GLY A 94 -24.12 13.50 17.08
N ALA A 95 -24.00 12.18 17.20
CA ALA A 95 -22.72 11.50 17.05
C ALA A 95 -22.35 11.35 15.56
N TYR A 96 -21.09 11.67 15.22
CA TYR A 96 -20.52 11.53 13.89
C TYR A 96 -19.00 11.32 13.99
N VAL A 97 -18.30 11.27 12.87
CA VAL A 97 -16.87 10.94 12.76
C VAL A 97 -15.95 11.76 13.66
N ASP A 98 -16.20 13.05 13.87
CA ASP A 98 -15.36 13.93 14.70
C ASP A 98 -16.16 14.55 15.87
N SER A 99 -17.21 13.85 16.33
CA SER A 99 -18.01 14.33 17.45
C SER A 99 -17.31 14.11 18.80
N LEU A 100 -17.32 15.11 19.66
CA LEU A 100 -16.80 15.05 21.04
C LEU A 100 -17.91 14.63 22.04
N GLY A 101 -17.55 13.80 23.02
CA GLY A 101 -18.41 13.49 24.17
C GLY A 101 -19.32 12.26 24.00
N PHE A 102 -19.17 11.52 22.91
CA PHE A 102 -19.97 10.33 22.60
C PHE A 102 -19.20 9.02 22.79
N ASP A 103 -17.92 9.08 23.18
CA ASP A 103 -17.08 7.91 23.28
C ASP A 103 -17.35 7.18 24.60
N VAL A 104 -17.25 5.85 24.59
CA VAL A 104 -17.30 5.04 25.80
C VAL A 104 -15.86 4.77 26.25
N ILE A 105 -15.54 5.23 27.45
CA ILE A 105 -14.23 5.06 28.08
C ILE A 105 -14.39 4.41 29.46
N ASP A 106 -13.40 3.63 29.87
CA ASP A 106 -13.30 3.13 31.25
C ASP A 106 -12.71 4.20 32.20
N GLU A 107 -12.58 3.87 33.49
CA GLU A 107 -12.05 4.76 34.52
C GLU A 107 -10.57 5.14 34.32
N TRP A 108 -9.86 4.39 33.46
CA TRP A 108 -8.46 4.61 33.08
C TRP A 108 -8.32 5.43 31.79
N GLY A 109 -9.44 5.82 31.17
CA GLY A 109 -9.46 6.55 29.90
C GLY A 109 -9.20 5.67 28.67
N ARG A 110 -9.33 4.34 28.80
CA ARG A 110 -9.21 3.40 27.69
C ARG A 110 -10.57 3.24 27.01
N MET A 111 -10.56 3.08 25.69
CA MET A 111 -11.80 2.97 24.90
C MET A 111 -12.46 1.62 25.12
N HIS A 112 -13.78 1.59 25.26
CA HIS A 112 -14.56 0.37 25.49
C HIS A 112 -15.72 0.29 24.49
N PRO A 113 -16.13 -0.90 23.99
CA PRO A 113 -17.16 -0.98 22.96
C PRO A 113 -18.51 -0.45 23.44
N ASP A 114 -19.19 0.32 22.60
CA ASP A 114 -20.52 0.86 22.90
C ASP A 114 -21.49 -0.29 23.20
N PRO A 115 -22.00 -0.44 24.43
CA PRO A 115 -22.83 -1.59 24.82
C PRO A 115 -24.21 -1.62 24.14
N ALA A 116 -24.62 -0.53 23.48
CA ALA A 116 -25.82 -0.53 22.65
C ALA A 116 -25.57 -1.23 21.30
N ARG A 117 -24.41 -0.98 20.68
CA ARG A 117 -23.97 -1.61 19.43
C ARG A 117 -23.36 -2.99 19.63
N TRP A 118 -22.73 -3.19 20.79
CA TRP A 118 -22.00 -4.39 21.20
C TRP A 118 -22.57 -4.95 22.51
N PRO A 119 -23.78 -5.54 22.50
CA PRO A 119 -24.44 -5.97 23.74
C PRO A 119 -23.63 -6.95 24.59
N SER A 120 -22.73 -7.74 23.97
CA SER A 120 -21.85 -8.67 24.69
C SER A 120 -20.74 -7.98 25.51
N SER A 121 -20.45 -6.69 25.26
CA SER A 121 -19.45 -5.91 25.99
C SER A 121 -19.91 -5.46 27.38
N LYS A 122 -21.23 -5.55 27.65
CA LYS A 122 -21.82 -5.14 28.93
C LYS A 122 -21.12 -5.81 30.12
N GLY A 123 -20.92 -5.02 31.18
CA GLY A 123 -20.23 -5.48 32.40
C GLY A 123 -18.71 -5.54 32.25
N GLY A 124 -18.11 -4.69 31.40
CA GLY A 124 -16.64 -4.57 31.29
C GLY A 124 -15.98 -5.73 30.54
N LYS A 125 -16.73 -6.48 29.73
CA LYS A 125 -16.23 -7.66 29.02
C LYS A 125 -15.53 -7.35 27.69
N GLY A 126 -15.47 -6.07 27.33
CA GLY A 126 -14.92 -5.60 26.06
C GLY A 126 -15.38 -6.42 24.87
N PHE A 127 -14.42 -6.90 24.07
CA PHE A 127 -14.68 -7.75 22.93
C PHE A 127 -14.48 -9.25 23.18
N THR A 128 -14.19 -9.70 24.40
CA THR A 128 -13.84 -11.11 24.69
C THR A 128 -14.84 -12.10 24.09
N GLN A 129 -16.15 -11.86 24.27
CA GLN A 129 -17.19 -12.74 23.72
C GLN A 129 -17.29 -12.70 22.19
N VAL A 130 -17.00 -11.56 21.56
CA VAL A 130 -16.99 -11.44 20.10
C VAL A 130 -15.79 -12.20 19.55
N ALA A 131 -14.61 -12.01 20.13
CA ALA A 131 -13.38 -12.72 19.77
C ALA A 131 -13.57 -14.24 19.87
N GLU A 132 -14.12 -14.74 20.99
CA GLU A 132 -14.42 -16.17 21.17
C GLU A 132 -15.33 -16.74 20.08
N LYS A 133 -16.39 -15.99 19.69
CA LYS A 133 -17.29 -16.42 18.60
C LYS A 133 -16.56 -16.46 17.26
N VAL A 134 -15.74 -15.46 16.96
CA VAL A 134 -14.92 -15.40 15.73
C VAL A 134 -13.91 -16.55 15.69
N HIS A 135 -13.22 -16.82 16.79
CA HIS A 135 -12.26 -17.93 16.88
C HIS A 135 -12.94 -19.29 16.72
N LYS A 136 -14.14 -19.48 17.28
CA LYS A 136 -14.96 -20.69 17.06
C LYS A 136 -15.36 -20.90 15.60
N MET A 137 -15.42 -19.83 14.80
CA MET A 137 -15.65 -19.89 13.34
C MET A 137 -14.36 -20.18 12.54
N GLY A 138 -13.22 -20.38 13.20
CA GLY A 138 -11.92 -20.60 12.55
C GLY A 138 -11.27 -19.32 12.00
N LEU A 139 -11.79 -18.15 12.38
CA LEU A 139 -11.30 -16.83 11.95
C LEU A 139 -10.45 -16.17 13.04
N LYS A 140 -9.77 -15.08 12.66
CA LYS A 140 -8.99 -14.20 13.51
C LYS A 140 -9.68 -12.85 13.65
N PHE A 141 -9.72 -12.32 14.85
CA PHE A 141 -10.47 -11.11 15.16
C PHE A 141 -9.58 -9.86 15.21
N GLY A 142 -9.97 -8.79 14.52
CA GLY A 142 -9.22 -7.54 14.52
C GLY A 142 -10.04 -6.32 14.88
N ILE A 143 -9.35 -5.28 15.34
CA ILE A 143 -9.95 -3.97 15.63
C ILE A 143 -9.07 -2.84 15.07
N HIS A 144 -9.72 -1.74 14.71
CA HIS A 144 -9.09 -0.45 14.48
C HIS A 144 -8.88 0.29 15.80
N VAL A 145 -7.77 1.01 15.93
CA VAL A 145 -7.48 1.89 17.06
C VAL A 145 -6.87 3.20 16.57
N MET A 146 -7.17 4.29 17.26
CA MET A 146 -6.60 5.61 16.98
C MET A 146 -5.27 5.80 17.72
N GLY A 147 -4.35 6.55 17.12
CA GLY A 147 -3.14 7.04 17.77
C GLY A 147 -3.44 7.89 19.00
N GLY A 148 -2.70 7.63 20.07
CA GLY A 148 -2.69 8.41 21.29
C GLY A 148 -3.88 8.17 22.22
N ILE A 149 -4.51 9.26 22.66
CA ILE A 149 -5.54 9.29 23.71
C ILE A 149 -6.76 10.10 23.24
N SER A 150 -7.96 9.66 23.63
CA SER A 150 -9.17 10.38 23.29
C SER A 150 -9.26 11.72 24.03
N THR A 151 -9.79 12.73 23.36
CA THR A 151 -10.09 14.04 23.94
C THR A 151 -11.06 13.92 25.12
N GLN A 152 -11.94 12.91 25.11
CA GLN A 152 -12.84 12.66 26.21
C GLN A 152 -12.10 12.18 27.47
N ALA A 153 -11.16 11.24 27.36
CA ALA A 153 -10.32 10.82 28.48
C ALA A 153 -9.47 11.97 29.00
N TYR A 154 -8.90 12.77 28.09
CA TYR A 154 -8.18 13.99 28.44
C TYR A 154 -9.04 14.98 29.23
N ASN A 155 -10.25 15.28 28.76
CA ASN A 155 -11.14 16.25 29.41
C ASN A 155 -11.64 15.75 30.77
N ALA A 156 -11.96 14.47 30.88
CA ALA A 156 -12.31 13.81 32.13
C ALA A 156 -11.13 13.67 33.11
N ASN A 157 -9.89 13.85 32.62
CA ASN A 157 -8.65 13.75 33.40
C ASN A 157 -8.52 12.42 34.16
N THR A 158 -8.84 11.32 33.47
CA THR A 158 -8.79 9.96 34.01
C THR A 158 -7.39 9.61 34.52
N LEU A 159 -7.31 8.65 35.44
CA LEU A 159 -6.03 8.10 35.89
C LEU A 159 -5.40 7.26 34.78
N VAL A 160 -4.07 7.25 34.69
CA VAL A 160 -3.35 6.32 33.81
C VAL A 160 -3.18 4.99 34.53
N MET A 161 -3.49 3.88 33.86
CA MET A 161 -3.31 2.54 34.43
C MET A 161 -1.86 2.05 34.30
N ASP A 162 -1.32 1.46 35.36
CA ASP A 162 -0.14 0.60 35.31
C ASP A 162 -0.59 -0.85 35.15
N SER A 163 -0.51 -1.35 33.92
CA SER A 163 -0.89 -2.73 33.57
C SER A 163 0.13 -3.79 34.03
N VAL A 164 1.26 -3.40 34.62
CA VAL A 164 2.24 -4.33 35.21
C VAL A 164 1.97 -4.51 36.69
N LYS A 165 1.79 -3.41 37.43
CA LYS A 165 1.56 -3.44 38.89
C LYS A 165 0.09 -3.65 39.27
N GLY A 166 -0.82 -3.27 38.38
CA GLY A 166 -2.25 -3.15 38.68
C GLY A 166 -2.54 -1.84 39.44
N GLY A 167 -3.47 -1.05 38.94
CA GLY A 167 -3.87 0.23 39.54
C GLY A 167 -3.32 1.46 38.81
N ALA A 168 -3.23 2.59 39.50
CA ALA A 168 -2.79 3.85 38.92
C ALA A 168 -1.26 3.89 38.71
N TYR A 169 -0.82 4.49 37.61
CA TYR A 169 0.60 4.70 37.33
C TYR A 169 1.17 5.78 38.25
N GLU A 170 2.17 5.37 39.03
CA GLU A 170 2.87 6.22 39.99
C GLU A 170 4.35 6.34 39.64
N GLU A 171 4.79 7.58 39.49
CA GLU A 171 6.19 7.93 39.23
C GLU A 171 6.47 9.29 39.88
N SER A 172 7.62 9.43 40.54
CA SER A 172 8.01 10.64 41.27
C SER A 172 7.02 11.05 42.38
N GLY A 173 6.41 10.08 43.06
CA GLY A 173 5.53 10.32 44.21
C GLY A 173 4.14 10.89 43.88
N ARG A 174 3.72 10.84 42.61
CA ARG A 174 2.37 11.25 42.18
C ARG A 174 1.74 10.23 41.24
N GLN A 175 0.41 10.23 41.21
CA GLN A 175 -0.37 9.54 40.18
C GLN A 175 -0.49 10.41 38.93
N TRP A 176 -0.30 9.77 37.77
CA TRP A 176 -0.39 10.43 36.48
C TRP A 176 -1.78 10.31 35.87
N ARG A 177 -2.18 11.33 35.12
CA ARG A 177 -3.51 11.46 34.53
C ARG A 177 -3.46 11.77 33.05
N ALA A 178 -4.59 11.60 32.37
CA ALA A 178 -4.73 11.87 30.94
C ALA A 178 -4.26 13.28 30.53
N LYS A 179 -4.50 14.31 31.35
CA LYS A 179 -4.02 15.69 31.05
C LYS A 179 -2.51 15.86 31.13
N ASP A 180 -1.82 15.00 31.89
CA ASP A 180 -0.36 15.04 32.00
C ASP A 180 0.33 14.49 30.75
N ILE A 181 -0.35 13.62 30.00
CA ILE A 181 0.24 12.86 28.89
C ILE A 181 -0.31 13.24 27.51
N GLY A 182 -1.51 13.82 27.40
CA GLY A 182 -2.09 14.19 26.11
C GLY A 182 -1.51 15.48 25.51
N MET A 183 -1.20 15.46 24.22
CA MET A 183 -0.60 16.56 23.46
C MET A 183 -1.60 17.17 22.49
N LYS A 184 -2.35 18.19 22.92
CA LYS A 184 -3.43 18.82 22.12
C LYS A 184 -2.94 19.39 20.80
N GLU A 185 -1.71 19.90 20.78
CA GLU A 185 -1.04 20.46 19.60
C GLU A 185 -0.70 19.40 18.54
N LYS A 186 -0.83 18.11 18.87
CA LYS A 186 -0.64 16.97 17.98
C LYS A 186 -1.92 16.12 17.89
N ALA A 187 -3.03 16.77 17.56
CA ALA A 187 -4.30 16.09 17.27
C ALA A 187 -4.24 15.38 15.91
N CYS A 188 -5.02 14.31 15.73
CA CYS A 188 -5.14 13.69 14.41
C CYS A 188 -5.77 14.68 13.42
N VAL A 189 -5.16 14.83 12.23
CA VAL A 189 -5.52 15.89 11.26
C VAL A 189 -6.98 15.83 10.83
N TRP A 190 -7.53 14.64 10.59
CA TRP A 190 -8.91 14.46 10.12
C TRP A 190 -9.93 14.28 11.27
N MET A 191 -9.48 14.15 12.52
CA MET A 191 -10.34 14.05 13.70
C MET A 191 -9.79 14.87 14.88
N PRO A 192 -9.67 16.20 14.73
CA PRO A 192 -9.00 17.06 15.70
C PRO A 192 -9.74 17.16 17.04
N HIS A 193 -11.04 16.85 17.09
CA HIS A 193 -11.81 16.85 18.33
C HIS A 193 -11.85 15.47 19.00
N GLY A 194 -11.54 14.40 18.27
CA GLY A 194 -11.61 13.03 18.76
C GLY A 194 -10.36 12.60 19.54
N PHE A 195 -9.18 12.68 18.94
CA PHE A 195 -7.94 12.09 19.46
C PHE A 195 -6.74 13.02 19.35
N MET A 196 -5.81 12.84 20.29
CA MET A 196 -4.53 13.53 20.31
C MET A 196 -3.39 12.59 20.68
N SER A 197 -2.17 12.91 20.22
CA SER A 197 -0.99 12.12 20.53
C SER A 197 -0.73 12.04 22.04
N VAL A 198 -0.11 10.95 22.47
CA VAL A 198 0.39 10.78 23.83
C VAL A 198 1.87 11.16 23.87
N ASN A 199 2.30 11.83 24.93
CA ASN A 199 3.70 12.14 25.17
C ASN A 199 4.47 10.88 25.59
N THR A 200 5.02 10.19 24.58
CA THR A 200 5.81 8.96 24.70
C THR A 200 7.15 9.13 25.41
N LYS A 201 7.59 10.37 25.69
CA LYS A 201 8.81 10.65 26.46
C LYS A 201 8.60 10.41 27.96
N LEU A 202 7.36 10.40 28.42
CA LEU A 202 6.99 10.17 29.82
C LEU A 202 6.75 8.69 30.07
N GLY A 203 7.18 8.18 31.23
CA GLY A 203 6.88 6.81 31.67
C GLY A 203 5.37 6.55 31.69
N ALA A 204 4.59 7.53 32.15
CA ALA A 204 3.14 7.48 32.15
C ALA A 204 2.51 7.38 30.74
N GLY A 205 3.07 8.09 29.74
CA GLY A 205 2.59 8.00 28.36
C GLY A 205 2.80 6.59 27.79
N LYS A 206 3.98 6.01 28.02
CA LYS A 206 4.27 4.61 27.66
C LYS A 206 3.37 3.62 28.40
N ALA A 207 3.11 3.86 29.68
CA ALA A 207 2.23 3.02 30.50
C ALA A 207 0.79 3.03 29.98
N PHE A 208 0.27 4.20 29.60
CA PHE A 208 -1.05 4.33 28.98
C PHE A 208 -1.16 3.48 27.71
N LEU A 209 -0.22 3.64 26.76
CA LEU A 209 -0.19 2.83 25.54
C LEU A 209 -0.12 1.34 25.87
N ARG A 210 0.82 0.92 26.73
CA ARG A 210 0.93 -0.49 27.17
C ARG A 210 -0.39 -1.02 27.75
N SER A 211 -1.12 -0.22 28.52
CA SER A 211 -2.40 -0.63 29.10
C SER A 211 -3.51 -0.85 28.07
N LEU A 212 -3.51 -0.10 26.95
CA LEU A 212 -4.44 -0.30 25.84
C LEU A 212 -4.16 -1.64 25.14
N TYR A 213 -2.92 -1.83 24.70
CA TYR A 213 -2.57 -2.99 23.88
C TYR A 213 -2.61 -4.31 24.65
N ARG A 214 -2.33 -4.30 25.97
CA ARG A 214 -2.58 -5.47 26.83
C ARG A 214 -4.07 -5.77 27.00
N GLN A 215 -4.91 -4.76 27.18
CA GLN A 215 -6.37 -4.95 27.25
C GLN A 215 -6.91 -5.58 25.95
N TYR A 216 -6.42 -5.14 24.80
CA TYR A 216 -6.81 -5.73 23.52
C TYR A 216 -6.38 -7.19 23.42
N ALA A 217 -5.17 -7.53 23.88
CA ALA A 217 -4.71 -8.91 23.94
C ALA A 217 -5.57 -9.78 24.89
N GLU A 218 -5.97 -9.24 26.06
CA GLU A 218 -6.86 -9.90 27.02
C GLU A 218 -8.26 -10.17 26.43
N TRP A 219 -8.75 -9.33 25.51
CA TRP A 219 -9.98 -9.60 24.76
C TRP A 219 -9.83 -10.66 23.67
N GLY A 220 -8.61 -11.13 23.39
CA GLY A 220 -8.34 -12.11 22.33
C GLY A 220 -8.25 -11.50 20.93
N ILE A 221 -7.85 -10.23 20.81
CA ILE A 221 -7.57 -9.59 19.52
C ILE A 221 -6.34 -10.26 18.85
N ASP A 222 -6.42 -10.47 17.53
CA ASP A 222 -5.37 -11.04 16.67
C ASP A 222 -4.75 -10.05 15.69
N PHE A 223 -5.41 -8.91 15.49
CA PHE A 223 -5.06 -7.95 14.47
C PHE A 223 -5.43 -6.54 14.93
N ILE A 224 -4.51 -5.60 14.79
CA ILE A 224 -4.71 -4.20 15.14
C ILE A 224 -4.37 -3.34 13.93
N LYS A 225 -5.34 -2.52 13.49
CA LYS A 225 -5.13 -1.40 12.54
C LYS A 225 -5.00 -0.11 13.34
N HIS A 226 -3.79 0.42 13.45
CA HIS A 226 -3.46 1.60 14.22
C HIS A 226 -3.36 2.82 13.32
N ASP A 227 -4.25 3.77 13.53
CA ASP A 227 -4.50 4.90 12.63
C ASP A 227 -4.01 6.23 13.21
N CYS A 228 -3.86 7.24 12.35
CA CYS A 228 -3.22 8.53 12.68
C CYS A 228 -1.80 8.40 13.29
N VAL A 229 -1.00 7.46 12.79
CA VAL A 229 0.41 7.31 13.21
C VAL A 229 1.39 7.21 12.05
N PHE A 230 0.90 7.13 10.82
CA PHE A 230 1.72 6.95 9.62
C PHE A 230 1.31 7.93 8.51
N GLY A 231 2.12 8.02 7.45
CA GLY A 231 1.92 9.03 6.41
C GLY A 231 2.22 10.43 6.91
N ASP A 232 1.32 11.40 6.67
CA ASP A 232 1.50 12.76 7.18
C ASP A 232 1.41 12.85 8.71
N ASP A 233 0.76 11.89 9.38
CA ASP A 233 0.66 11.77 10.85
C ASP A 233 1.83 10.99 11.47
N PHE A 234 3.01 11.00 10.83
CA PHE A 234 4.11 10.10 11.18
C PHE A 234 4.58 10.21 12.65
N ASN A 235 4.37 9.15 13.43
CA ASN A 235 4.74 9.06 14.83
C ASN A 235 5.50 7.75 15.12
N LEU A 236 6.79 7.75 14.76
CA LEU A 236 7.67 6.59 14.92
C LEU A 236 7.83 6.14 16.39
N ASP A 237 7.85 7.08 17.33
CA ASP A 237 8.02 6.78 18.76
C ASP A 237 6.85 5.94 19.27
N GLU A 238 5.63 6.33 18.94
CA GLU A 238 4.43 5.59 19.32
C GLU A 238 4.35 4.24 18.61
N ILE A 239 4.63 4.19 17.31
CA ILE A 239 4.70 2.92 16.56
C ILE A 239 5.68 1.95 17.23
N SER A 240 6.85 2.44 17.64
CA SER A 240 7.90 1.63 18.28
C SER A 240 7.44 1.08 19.63
N ILE A 241 6.83 1.92 20.49
CA ILE A 241 6.32 1.47 21.80
C ILE A 241 5.24 0.43 21.64
N VAL A 242 4.31 0.62 20.71
CA VAL A 242 3.25 -0.35 20.45
C VAL A 242 3.84 -1.66 19.93
N SER A 243 4.78 -1.59 18.99
CA SER A 243 5.50 -2.76 18.47
C SER A 243 6.21 -3.55 19.58
N GLU A 244 6.87 -2.86 20.51
CA GLU A 244 7.50 -3.47 21.69
C GLU A 244 6.49 -4.19 22.57
N VAL A 245 5.35 -3.55 22.88
CA VAL A 245 4.29 -4.15 23.70
C VAL A 245 3.73 -5.40 23.02
N LEU A 246 3.45 -5.35 21.71
CA LEU A 246 2.92 -6.49 20.98
C LEU A 246 3.90 -7.67 20.91
N LYS A 247 5.21 -7.38 20.90
CA LYS A 247 6.27 -8.40 20.94
C LYS A 247 6.37 -9.10 22.30
N GLU A 248 5.95 -8.44 23.39
CA GLU A 248 5.92 -9.02 24.74
C GLU A 248 4.71 -9.92 24.99
N LEU A 249 3.71 -9.95 24.11
CA LEU A 249 2.50 -10.73 24.29
C LEU A 249 2.74 -12.22 24.00
N ASP A 250 2.11 -13.09 24.79
CA ASP A 250 2.17 -14.55 24.60
C ASP A 250 1.43 -15.01 23.32
N ARG A 251 0.49 -14.19 22.83
CA ARG A 251 -0.26 -14.44 21.59
C ARG A 251 0.20 -13.46 20.50
N PRO A 252 0.53 -13.94 19.29
CA PRO A 252 0.79 -13.07 18.15
C PRO A 252 -0.39 -12.17 17.81
N VAL A 253 -0.13 -10.87 17.71
CA VAL A 253 -1.07 -9.85 17.23
C VAL A 253 -0.47 -9.17 16.02
N LEU A 254 -1.15 -9.26 14.88
CA LEU A 254 -0.68 -8.64 13.64
C LEU A 254 -0.85 -7.13 13.72
N TYR A 255 0.23 -6.41 13.44
CA TYR A 255 0.25 -4.96 13.56
C TYR A 255 0.23 -4.26 12.20
N SER A 256 -0.86 -3.53 11.94
CA SER A 256 -1.11 -2.71 10.74
C SER A 256 -1.09 -1.23 11.12
N ILE A 257 -0.45 -0.37 10.32
CA ILE A 257 -0.43 1.09 10.55
C ILE A 257 -1.04 1.91 9.40
N SER A 258 -1.66 3.03 9.75
CA SER A 258 -2.44 3.93 8.89
C SER A 258 -2.37 5.38 9.43
N PRO A 259 -2.68 6.42 8.63
CA PRO A 259 -2.85 6.41 7.18
C PRO A 259 -1.52 6.32 6.41
N GLY A 260 -1.57 6.36 5.08
CA GLY A 260 -0.40 6.27 4.21
C GLY A 260 -0.23 7.48 3.30
N THR A 261 -0.78 8.64 3.67
CA THR A 261 -0.65 9.84 2.85
C THR A 261 0.82 10.24 2.71
N SER A 262 1.24 10.62 1.51
CA SER A 262 2.61 11.06 1.21
C SER A 262 3.74 10.05 1.55
N VAL A 263 3.44 8.76 1.64
CA VAL A 263 4.45 7.74 2.01
C VAL A 263 5.63 7.71 1.05
N THR A 264 6.82 7.48 1.62
CA THR A 264 8.08 7.33 0.89
C THR A 264 8.74 5.99 1.19
N PRO A 265 9.64 5.50 0.31
CA PRO A 265 10.46 4.33 0.62
C PRO A 265 11.32 4.49 1.87
N THR A 266 11.73 5.71 2.22
CA THR A 266 12.48 5.98 3.45
C THR A 266 11.61 5.74 4.68
N MET A 267 10.40 6.30 4.72
CA MET A 267 9.43 6.04 5.80
C MET A 267 9.10 4.56 5.92
N ALA A 268 8.89 3.88 4.79
CA ALA A 268 8.63 2.44 4.77
C ALA A 268 9.78 1.63 5.39
N LYS A 269 11.05 2.00 5.13
CA LYS A 269 12.22 1.35 5.74
C LYS A 269 12.25 1.56 7.26
N GLU A 270 11.92 2.75 7.74
CA GLU A 270 11.91 3.08 9.17
C GLU A 270 10.88 2.26 9.95
N VAL A 271 9.70 2.00 9.38
CA VAL A 271 8.62 1.29 10.08
C VAL A 271 8.59 -0.21 9.82
N SER A 272 9.14 -0.68 8.70
CA SER A 272 8.94 -2.08 8.24
C SER A 272 9.25 -3.12 9.31
N GLN A 273 10.35 -2.97 10.06
CA GLN A 273 10.75 -3.92 11.11
C GLN A 273 9.85 -3.91 12.35
N LEU A 274 9.03 -2.88 12.50
CA LEU A 274 8.15 -2.66 13.66
C LEU A 274 6.73 -3.17 13.40
N VAL A 275 6.34 -3.41 12.15
CA VAL A 275 4.95 -3.69 11.76
C VAL A 275 4.87 -4.86 10.79
N ASN A 276 3.67 -5.42 10.62
CA ASN A 276 3.40 -6.48 9.64
C ASN A 276 2.79 -5.94 8.34
N MET A 277 2.17 -4.76 8.38
CA MET A 277 1.71 -4.05 7.19
C MET A 277 1.60 -2.55 7.45
N TYR A 278 1.77 -1.74 6.41
CA TYR A 278 1.71 -0.28 6.51
C TYR A 278 1.09 0.30 5.24
N ARG A 279 0.08 1.16 5.43
CA ARG A 279 -0.70 1.71 4.32
C ARG A 279 0.13 2.70 3.49
N VAL A 280 -0.02 2.71 2.17
CA VAL A 280 0.91 3.43 1.26
C VAL A 280 0.30 4.64 0.54
N THR A 281 -0.99 4.90 0.74
CA THR A 281 -1.74 6.06 0.19
C THR A 281 -2.69 6.69 1.22
N GLY A 282 -3.51 7.68 0.82
CA GLY A 282 -4.74 7.96 1.58
C GLY A 282 -5.75 6.81 1.47
N ASP A 283 -6.94 7.01 2.02
CA ASP A 283 -8.06 6.06 1.91
C ASP A 283 -8.36 5.74 0.44
N ASP A 284 -8.26 4.45 0.08
CA ASP A 284 -8.69 3.96 -1.22
C ASP A 284 -10.21 3.81 -1.24
N TRP A 285 -10.85 4.41 -2.25
CA TRP A 285 -12.26 4.29 -2.50
C TRP A 285 -12.50 3.86 -3.93
N ASP A 286 -13.77 3.63 -4.27
CA ASP A 286 -14.20 3.12 -5.56
C ASP A 286 -14.22 4.19 -6.66
N THR A 287 -13.17 5.01 -6.72
CA THR A 287 -12.92 5.96 -7.81
C THR A 287 -11.64 5.60 -8.56
N TRP A 288 -11.63 5.83 -9.87
CA TRP A 288 -10.47 5.51 -10.69
C TRP A 288 -9.21 6.28 -10.28
N ILE A 289 -9.35 7.49 -9.74
CA ILE A 289 -8.19 8.30 -9.32
C ILE A 289 -7.48 7.69 -8.10
N ASP A 290 -8.24 7.07 -7.19
CA ASP A 290 -7.71 6.40 -6.01
C ASP A 290 -6.92 5.15 -6.44
N VAL A 291 -7.51 4.29 -7.28
CA VAL A 291 -6.83 3.11 -7.86
C VAL A 291 -5.54 3.50 -8.58
N VAL A 292 -5.55 4.57 -9.38
CA VAL A 292 -4.36 5.03 -10.13
C VAL A 292 -3.25 5.52 -9.20
N ALA A 293 -3.57 6.05 -8.02
CA ALA A 293 -2.58 6.61 -7.10
C ALA A 293 -1.57 5.56 -6.61
N HIS A 294 -1.96 4.28 -6.56
CA HIS A 294 -1.15 3.17 -6.07
C HIS A 294 -0.02 2.75 -7.01
N PHE A 295 -0.13 2.99 -8.31
CA PHE A 295 0.83 2.47 -9.30
C PHE A 295 2.23 3.03 -9.13
N ASP A 296 2.36 4.32 -8.82
CA ASP A 296 3.66 4.98 -8.65
C ASP A 296 4.33 4.51 -7.35
N ILE A 297 3.61 4.55 -6.23
CA ILE A 297 4.17 4.17 -4.92
C ILE A 297 4.50 2.67 -4.85
N SER A 298 3.68 1.80 -5.46
CA SER A 298 3.94 0.36 -5.51
C SER A 298 5.23 0.03 -6.27
N ARG A 299 5.49 0.73 -7.39
CA ARG A 299 6.75 0.65 -8.12
C ARG A 299 7.92 1.06 -7.22
N ASP A 300 7.82 2.21 -6.56
CA ASP A 300 8.91 2.77 -5.76
C ASP A 300 9.27 1.90 -4.56
N LEU A 301 8.25 1.30 -3.92
CA LEU A 301 8.43 0.35 -2.83
C LEU A 301 9.01 -0.98 -3.30
N SER A 302 8.55 -1.51 -4.45
CA SER A 302 9.16 -2.69 -5.07
C SER A 302 10.65 -2.46 -5.40
N ALA A 303 10.96 -1.35 -6.07
CA ALA A 303 12.35 -0.98 -6.42
C ALA A 303 13.24 -0.77 -5.17
N SER A 304 12.63 -0.47 -4.02
CA SER A 304 13.31 -0.32 -2.74
C SER A 304 13.35 -1.61 -1.91
N ASN A 305 12.97 -2.76 -2.49
CA ASN A 305 12.91 -4.07 -1.83
C ASN A 305 12.00 -4.10 -0.58
N MET A 306 10.90 -3.35 -0.62
CA MET A 306 9.99 -3.25 0.52
C MET A 306 8.86 -4.30 0.52
N ILE A 307 8.66 -5.01 -0.59
CA ILE A 307 7.66 -6.10 -0.65
C ILE A 307 8.14 -7.29 0.19
N GLY A 308 7.41 -7.59 1.27
CA GLY A 308 7.77 -8.70 2.17
C GLY A 308 9.08 -8.47 2.91
N ALA A 309 9.37 -7.22 3.28
CA ALA A 309 10.53 -6.86 4.09
C ALA A 309 10.47 -7.55 5.48
N ARG A 310 11.55 -7.50 6.24
CA ARG A 310 11.55 -8.00 7.63
C ARG A 310 10.57 -7.16 8.45
N GLY A 311 9.64 -7.81 9.15
CA GLY A 311 8.63 -7.18 9.99
C GLY A 311 8.61 -7.68 11.42
N LEU A 312 7.59 -7.24 12.16
CA LEU A 312 7.36 -7.65 13.54
C LEU A 312 7.11 -9.16 13.60
N GLN A 313 8.04 -9.90 14.19
CA GLN A 313 7.98 -11.36 14.35
C GLN A 313 7.74 -12.15 13.03
N GLY A 314 8.04 -11.53 11.88
CA GLY A 314 7.87 -12.14 10.56
C GLY A 314 8.11 -11.18 9.41
N LYS A 315 7.11 -10.98 8.53
CA LYS A 315 7.22 -10.09 7.35
C LYS A 315 6.40 -8.81 7.49
N SER A 316 6.78 -7.81 6.71
CA SER A 316 6.11 -6.52 6.55
C SER A 316 5.70 -6.30 5.10
N TRP A 317 4.45 -5.91 4.87
CA TRP A 317 3.86 -5.77 3.55
C TRP A 317 3.40 -4.33 3.27
N PRO A 318 3.76 -3.74 2.11
CA PRO A 318 3.13 -2.53 1.60
C PRO A 318 1.62 -2.76 1.46
N ASP A 319 0.82 -1.95 2.14
CA ASP A 319 -0.64 -2.05 2.12
C ASP A 319 -1.24 -1.00 1.19
N LEU A 320 -1.79 -1.47 0.07
CA LEU A 320 -2.51 -0.64 -0.91
C LEU A 320 -3.94 -0.34 -0.44
N ASP A 321 -4.25 -0.60 0.83
CA ASP A 321 -5.55 -0.39 1.46
C ASP A 321 -6.60 -1.44 1.05
N MET A 322 -7.80 -1.28 1.60
CA MET A 322 -8.94 -2.17 1.39
C MET A 322 -9.41 -2.18 -0.06
N LEU A 323 -10.19 -3.21 -0.41
CA LEU A 323 -10.82 -3.38 -1.72
C LEU A 323 -12.28 -2.89 -1.63
N PRO A 324 -12.60 -1.68 -2.11
CA PRO A 324 -13.94 -1.08 -2.06
C PRO A 324 -14.82 -1.68 -3.17
N LEU A 325 -15.15 -2.96 -3.02
CA LEU A 325 -15.88 -3.78 -3.99
C LEU A 325 -17.21 -4.26 -3.41
N GLY A 326 -18.20 -4.52 -4.27
CA GLY A 326 -19.51 -5.03 -3.85
C GLY A 326 -20.44 -3.97 -3.26
N TRP A 327 -21.08 -4.27 -2.12
CA TRP A 327 -22.08 -3.39 -1.48
C TRP A 327 -21.43 -2.52 -0.38
N LEU A 328 -21.44 -1.20 -0.59
CA LEU A 328 -20.66 -0.17 0.11
C LEU A 328 -21.53 0.93 0.74
N THR A 329 -20.88 1.90 1.39
CA THR A 329 -21.44 3.18 1.84
C THR A 329 -20.64 4.37 1.29
N ASP A 330 -21.00 5.58 1.70
CA ASP A 330 -20.26 6.80 1.41
C ASP A 330 -19.26 7.12 2.53
N GLN A 331 -18.19 7.81 2.15
CA GLN A 331 -17.18 8.34 3.08
C GLN A 331 -17.83 9.14 4.21
N GLY A 332 -17.45 8.82 5.45
CA GLY A 332 -17.93 9.51 6.65
C GLY A 332 -19.44 9.34 6.92
N SER A 333 -20.12 8.40 6.26
CA SER A 333 -21.56 8.21 6.44
C SER A 333 -21.91 7.69 7.84
N ASN A 334 -23.02 8.20 8.39
CA ASN A 334 -23.60 7.74 9.65
C ASN A 334 -24.62 6.60 9.47
N LEU A 335 -24.77 6.11 8.24
CA LEU A 335 -25.65 5.02 7.84
C LEU A 335 -24.98 4.22 6.72
N GLY A 336 -25.38 2.98 6.51
CA GLY A 336 -24.83 2.14 5.46
C GLY A 336 -24.84 0.69 5.88
N PRO A 337 -24.60 -0.23 4.94
CA PRO A 337 -24.28 0.00 3.52
C PRO A 337 -25.52 0.29 2.65
N HIS A 338 -25.39 1.16 1.64
CA HIS A 338 -26.52 1.63 0.82
C HIS A 338 -26.27 1.81 -0.69
N ARG A 339 -25.09 1.48 -1.21
CA ARG A 339 -24.81 1.59 -2.65
C ARG A 339 -23.90 0.48 -3.16
N LEU A 340 -23.84 0.31 -4.48
CA LEU A 340 -22.84 -0.54 -5.12
C LEU A 340 -21.53 0.23 -5.33
N CYS A 341 -20.45 -0.52 -5.50
CA CYS A 341 -19.18 -0.07 -6.03
C CYS A 341 -19.37 0.65 -7.38
N ASN A 342 -18.73 1.81 -7.53
CA ASN A 342 -18.74 2.65 -8.72
C ASN A 342 -17.67 2.25 -9.75
N LEU A 343 -16.71 1.40 -9.36
CA LEU A 343 -15.73 0.85 -10.30
C LEU A 343 -16.43 -0.12 -11.25
N THR A 344 -16.15 0.04 -12.53
CA THR A 344 -16.52 -0.95 -13.55
C THR A 344 -15.78 -2.27 -13.33
N MET A 345 -16.32 -3.37 -13.87
CA MET A 345 -15.68 -4.69 -13.72
C MET A 345 -14.21 -4.71 -14.18
N GLU A 346 -13.85 -3.96 -15.23
CA GLU A 346 -12.46 -3.89 -15.70
C GLU A 346 -11.54 -3.09 -14.76
N GLU A 347 -12.06 -2.03 -14.12
CA GLU A 347 -11.33 -1.30 -13.08
C GLU A 347 -11.16 -2.17 -11.83
N GLN A 348 -12.17 -2.97 -11.45
CA GLN A 348 -12.07 -3.93 -10.35
C GLN A 348 -11.04 -5.03 -10.65
N LYS A 349 -11.01 -5.58 -11.87
CA LYS A 349 -9.96 -6.51 -12.33
C LYS A 349 -8.58 -5.87 -12.29
N THR A 350 -8.48 -4.59 -12.71
CA THR A 350 -7.24 -3.82 -12.67
C THR A 350 -6.73 -3.68 -11.23
N GLN A 351 -7.61 -3.29 -10.31
CA GLN A 351 -7.29 -3.15 -8.90
C GLN A 351 -6.84 -4.48 -8.29
N MET A 352 -7.64 -5.54 -8.44
CA MET A 352 -7.30 -6.86 -7.91
C MET A 352 -5.99 -7.42 -8.50
N THR A 353 -5.72 -7.16 -9.78
CA THR A 353 -4.44 -7.54 -10.42
C THR A 353 -3.26 -6.80 -9.81
N LEU A 354 -3.36 -5.48 -9.63
CA LEU A 354 -2.29 -4.68 -9.01
C LEU A 354 -2.05 -5.13 -7.56
N TRP A 355 -3.10 -5.24 -6.73
CA TRP A 355 -2.98 -5.69 -5.34
C TRP A 355 -2.34 -7.08 -5.26
N SER A 356 -2.67 -7.97 -6.18
CA SER A 356 -2.10 -9.31 -6.22
C SER A 356 -0.62 -9.29 -6.62
N ILE A 357 -0.25 -8.65 -7.72
CA ILE A 357 1.13 -8.65 -8.21
C ILE A 357 2.05 -7.70 -7.43
N ALA A 358 1.52 -6.69 -6.73
CA ALA A 358 2.29 -5.90 -5.76
C ALA A 358 2.40 -6.59 -4.39
N LYS A 359 1.72 -7.74 -4.21
CA LYS A 359 1.63 -8.50 -2.95
C LYS A 359 1.09 -7.66 -1.78
N SER A 360 0.09 -6.83 -2.05
CA SER A 360 -0.67 -6.12 -1.02
C SER A 360 -1.43 -7.11 -0.13
N PRO A 361 -1.65 -6.82 1.16
CA PRO A 361 -2.76 -7.42 1.90
C PRO A 361 -4.06 -7.29 1.11
N LEU A 362 -4.93 -8.30 1.20
CA LEU A 362 -6.25 -8.29 0.54
C LEU A 362 -7.35 -8.20 1.60
N MET A 363 -7.72 -6.98 1.95
CA MET A 363 -8.82 -6.71 2.88
C MET A 363 -10.08 -6.30 2.08
N PHE A 364 -11.07 -7.18 1.99
CA PHE A 364 -12.34 -6.85 1.33
C PHE A 364 -13.12 -5.83 2.19
N GLY A 365 -13.63 -4.75 1.60
CA GLY A 365 -14.37 -3.70 2.32
C GLY A 365 -15.90 -3.81 2.24
N GLY A 366 -16.42 -4.52 1.24
CA GLY A 366 -17.86 -4.62 1.00
C GLY A 366 -18.63 -5.47 2.02
N ASP A 367 -19.94 -5.30 2.04
CA ASP A 367 -20.83 -6.13 2.87
C ASP A 367 -20.93 -7.54 2.30
N VAL A 368 -20.18 -8.46 2.89
CA VAL A 368 -20.12 -9.87 2.50
C VAL A 368 -21.47 -10.59 2.54
N ARG A 369 -22.46 -10.08 3.31
CA ARG A 369 -23.82 -10.63 3.37
C ARG A 369 -24.58 -10.43 2.05
N LYS A 370 -24.10 -9.51 1.21
CA LYS A 370 -24.60 -9.24 -0.15
C LYS A 370 -23.54 -9.51 -1.23
N LEU A 371 -22.59 -10.40 -0.95
CA LEU A 371 -21.54 -10.76 -1.90
C LEU A 371 -22.09 -11.55 -3.09
N ASP A 372 -22.16 -10.90 -4.25
CA ASP A 372 -22.55 -11.49 -5.53
C ASP A 372 -21.45 -12.39 -6.12
N ASP A 373 -21.83 -13.21 -7.10
CA ASP A 373 -20.93 -14.20 -7.72
C ASP A 373 -19.80 -13.56 -8.53
N ALA A 374 -20.05 -12.40 -9.15
CA ALA A 374 -19.03 -11.70 -9.94
C ALA A 374 -17.89 -11.20 -9.05
N THR A 375 -18.24 -10.52 -7.96
CA THR A 375 -17.31 -10.04 -6.94
C THR A 375 -16.64 -11.21 -6.23
N TYR A 376 -17.41 -12.26 -5.88
CA TYR A 376 -16.86 -13.48 -5.29
C TYR A 376 -15.77 -14.11 -6.16
N ASN A 377 -16.05 -14.33 -7.44
CA ASN A 377 -15.10 -14.94 -8.38
C ASN A 377 -13.87 -14.06 -8.63
N LEU A 378 -14.02 -12.73 -8.58
CA LEU A 378 -12.91 -11.80 -8.68
C LEU A 378 -11.95 -11.92 -7.49
N ILE A 379 -12.48 -11.83 -6.26
CA ILE A 379 -11.65 -11.84 -5.04
C ILE A 379 -11.15 -13.25 -4.66
N THR A 380 -11.77 -14.30 -5.21
CA THR A 380 -11.35 -15.71 -5.01
C THR A 380 -10.62 -16.32 -6.21
N ASN A 381 -10.21 -15.50 -7.19
CA ASN A 381 -9.49 -16.00 -8.36
C ASN A 381 -8.20 -16.74 -7.95
N PRO A 382 -8.08 -18.05 -8.22
CA PRO A 382 -6.99 -18.87 -7.67
C PRO A 382 -5.62 -18.42 -8.17
N THR A 383 -5.50 -17.93 -9.41
CA THR A 383 -4.24 -17.44 -9.96
C THR A 383 -3.79 -16.14 -9.29
N LEU A 384 -4.72 -15.20 -9.07
CA LEU A 384 -4.39 -13.94 -8.40
C LEU A 384 -3.99 -14.17 -6.95
N LEU A 385 -4.71 -15.05 -6.24
CA LEU A 385 -4.36 -15.44 -4.88
C LEU A 385 -3.01 -16.17 -4.79
N GLU A 386 -2.70 -17.00 -5.78
CA GLU A 386 -1.40 -17.67 -5.93
C GLU A 386 -0.27 -16.66 -6.12
N ILE A 387 -0.45 -15.65 -6.97
CA ILE A 387 0.52 -14.57 -7.17
C ILE A 387 0.71 -13.79 -5.85
N ASN A 388 -0.38 -13.31 -5.26
CA ASN A 388 -0.36 -12.55 -4.03
C ASN A 388 0.40 -13.27 -2.92
N SER A 389 0.12 -14.55 -2.72
CA SER A 389 0.73 -15.34 -1.65
C SER A 389 2.15 -15.79 -2.01
N TYR A 390 2.34 -16.44 -3.16
CA TYR A 390 3.52 -17.30 -3.38
C TYR A 390 4.49 -16.80 -4.44
N SER A 391 4.18 -15.76 -5.22
CA SER A 391 5.15 -15.25 -6.19
C SER A 391 6.31 -14.51 -5.52
N SER A 392 7.43 -14.43 -6.23
CA SER A 392 8.62 -13.67 -5.86
C SER A 392 9.10 -12.77 -7.01
N ASN A 393 10.06 -11.88 -6.73
CA ASN A 393 10.62 -10.94 -7.72
C ASN A 393 9.54 -10.06 -8.38
N ASN A 394 8.53 -9.70 -7.61
CA ASN A 394 7.43 -8.85 -8.01
C ASN A 394 7.92 -7.42 -8.21
N MET A 395 7.93 -6.95 -9.46
CA MET A 395 8.40 -5.61 -9.80
C MET A 395 7.73 -5.05 -11.04
N GLU A 396 7.79 -3.73 -11.18
CA GLU A 396 7.45 -3.09 -12.43
C GLU A 396 8.41 -3.53 -13.55
N PHE A 397 7.84 -3.90 -14.68
CA PHE A 397 8.55 -4.35 -15.87
C PHE A 397 8.58 -3.22 -16.89
N PRO A 398 9.75 -2.61 -17.20
CA PRO A 398 9.79 -1.39 -18.00
C PRO A 398 9.83 -1.64 -19.52
N TYR A 399 10.11 -2.87 -19.97
CA TYR A 399 10.36 -3.17 -21.39
C TYR A 399 9.09 -3.46 -22.18
N ILE A 400 8.23 -2.45 -22.32
CA ILE A 400 6.98 -2.51 -23.07
C ILE A 400 6.92 -1.46 -24.17
N THR A 401 6.23 -1.78 -25.25
CA THR A 401 5.85 -0.85 -26.30
C THR A 401 4.34 -0.66 -26.30
N ALA A 402 3.88 0.58 -26.42
CA ALA A 402 2.48 0.94 -26.47
C ALA A 402 2.15 1.59 -27.82
N ALA A 403 1.20 1.02 -28.56
CA ALA A 403 0.67 1.57 -29.80
C ALA A 403 -0.79 1.98 -29.60
N ARG A 404 -1.13 3.21 -29.97
CA ARG A 404 -2.54 3.64 -30.02
C ARG A 404 -3.12 3.15 -31.34
N ASN A 405 -4.24 2.44 -31.28
CA ASN A 405 -4.97 2.05 -32.48
C ASN A 405 -5.68 3.28 -33.05
N ASN A 406 -4.98 4.02 -33.93
CA ASN A 406 -5.58 5.08 -34.74
C ASN A 406 -5.54 4.63 -36.22
N PRO A 407 -6.68 4.42 -36.88
CA PRO A 407 -6.70 4.40 -38.34
C PRO A 407 -6.49 5.86 -38.78
N HIS A 408 -5.47 6.10 -39.61
CA HIS A 408 -5.04 7.41 -40.15
C HIS A 408 -4.05 8.22 -39.29
N HIS A 409 -2.75 7.92 -39.42
CA HIS A 409 -1.74 8.86 -39.93
C HIS A 409 -0.34 8.22 -39.92
N SER A 410 0.16 7.87 -41.10
CA SER A 410 1.58 7.59 -41.32
C SER A 410 2.34 8.90 -41.55
N ILE A 411 3.34 9.22 -40.73
CA ILE A 411 4.38 10.21 -41.06
C ILE A 411 5.74 9.64 -40.65
N GLY A 412 6.66 9.60 -41.63
CA GLY A 412 7.95 8.93 -41.54
C GLY A 412 9.12 9.74 -40.94
N ASN A 413 10.16 8.97 -40.61
CA ASN A 413 11.62 9.20 -40.58
C ASN A 413 12.22 10.53 -40.08
N ASN A 414 12.85 10.48 -38.89
CA ASN A 414 14.29 10.70 -38.65
C ASN A 414 14.55 10.78 -37.14
N VAL A 415 15.15 9.76 -36.52
CA VAL A 415 15.40 9.73 -35.07
C VAL A 415 16.85 10.12 -34.75
N LYS A 416 17.05 11.33 -34.21
CA LYS A 416 18.24 11.70 -33.43
C LYS A 416 18.17 11.01 -32.07
N THR A 417 19.29 10.50 -31.56
CA THR A 417 19.43 9.95 -30.21
C THR A 417 18.88 10.94 -29.18
N LYS A 418 17.92 10.50 -28.34
CA LYS A 418 17.33 11.29 -27.26
C LYS A 418 17.81 10.72 -25.93
N HIS A 419 18.13 11.57 -24.96
CA HIS A 419 18.47 11.16 -23.60
C HIS A 419 17.21 11.21 -22.71
N ALA A 420 17.02 10.23 -21.82
CA ALA A 420 15.90 10.18 -20.87
C ALA A 420 16.40 10.16 -19.43
N PHE A 421 15.73 10.91 -18.55
CA PHE A 421 16.02 10.88 -17.11
C PHE A 421 15.49 9.60 -16.47
N GLY A 422 16.30 9.02 -15.58
CA GLY A 422 15.93 7.91 -14.71
C GLY A 422 16.38 8.16 -13.27
N LEU A 423 15.89 7.32 -12.36
CA LEU A 423 16.28 7.28 -10.96
C LEU A 423 17.04 5.98 -10.68
N THR A 424 18.09 6.04 -9.87
CA THR A 424 18.88 4.86 -9.48
C THR A 424 19.39 5.00 -8.05
N SER A 425 19.86 3.92 -7.46
CA SER A 425 20.59 3.97 -6.17
C SER A 425 21.80 4.90 -6.28
N CYS A 426 21.97 5.80 -5.30
CA CYS A 426 23.11 6.73 -5.25
C CYS A 426 24.49 6.05 -5.09
N LYS A 427 24.52 4.75 -4.80
CA LYS A 427 25.75 3.94 -4.75
C LYS A 427 26.23 3.48 -6.12
N GLU A 428 25.39 3.61 -7.15
CA GLU A 428 25.71 3.18 -8.51
C GLU A 428 26.75 4.13 -9.14
N PRO A 429 27.83 3.64 -9.77
CA PRO A 429 28.87 4.49 -10.36
C PRO A 429 28.31 5.51 -11.39
N LYS A 430 27.26 5.11 -12.11
CA LYS A 430 26.54 5.96 -13.09
C LYS A 430 25.79 7.15 -12.48
N ALA A 431 25.58 7.17 -11.16
CA ALA A 431 24.94 8.29 -10.46
C ALA A 431 25.91 9.45 -10.18
N SER A 432 27.22 9.17 -10.08
CA SER A 432 28.29 10.12 -9.73
C SER A 432 28.80 10.94 -10.92
N THR A 433 27.89 11.45 -11.75
CA THR A 433 28.22 12.07 -13.05
C THR A 433 27.81 13.53 -13.15
N TRP A 434 27.25 14.11 -12.09
CA TRP A 434 26.80 15.51 -12.05
C TRP A 434 27.88 16.43 -11.48
N SER A 435 27.98 17.64 -12.02
CA SER A 435 28.94 18.64 -11.56
C SER A 435 28.39 20.06 -11.68
N VAL A 436 28.82 20.94 -10.79
CA VAL A 436 28.51 22.38 -10.87
C VAL A 436 29.42 23.02 -11.91
N VAL A 437 28.83 23.64 -12.93
CA VAL A 437 29.59 24.30 -14.01
C VAL A 437 29.58 25.83 -13.86
N ASP A 438 28.55 26.41 -13.25
CA ASP A 438 28.49 27.84 -12.93
C ASP A 438 27.82 28.05 -11.55
N LYS A 439 28.60 28.56 -10.59
CA LYS A 439 28.16 28.82 -9.22
C LYS A 439 27.23 30.05 -9.11
N ASN A 440 27.33 31.01 -10.04
CA ASN A 440 26.57 32.26 -9.97
C ASN A 440 25.14 32.11 -10.52
N ASN A 441 24.93 31.16 -11.44
CA ASN A 441 23.61 30.86 -12.04
C ASN A 441 23.02 29.51 -11.60
N GLY A 442 23.65 28.80 -10.67
CA GLY A 442 23.17 27.50 -10.16
C GLY A 442 23.07 26.42 -11.25
N LYS A 443 24.03 26.38 -12.18
CA LYS A 443 24.02 25.45 -13.32
C LYS A 443 24.73 24.14 -12.98
N ILE A 444 24.01 23.03 -13.12
CA ILE A 444 24.49 21.67 -12.84
C ILE A 444 24.44 20.86 -14.13
N CYS A 445 25.54 20.22 -14.51
CA CYS A 445 25.63 19.46 -15.75
C CYS A 445 26.00 18.01 -15.52
N TRP A 446 25.40 17.14 -16.33
CA TRP A 446 25.74 15.74 -16.46
C TRP A 446 26.92 15.59 -17.42
N ASN A 447 28.02 15.03 -16.93
CA ASN A 447 29.24 14.80 -17.70
C ASN A 447 29.39 13.31 -17.99
N GLN A 448 29.34 12.93 -19.26
CA GLN A 448 29.74 11.58 -19.67
C GLN A 448 31.24 11.52 -19.90
N TYR A 449 31.95 10.64 -19.18
CA TYR A 449 33.24 10.15 -19.65
C TYR A 449 32.98 9.03 -20.67
N SER A 450 32.76 9.38 -21.93
CA SER A 450 32.83 8.43 -23.04
C SER A 450 34.07 8.75 -23.87
N THR A 451 34.96 7.77 -24.01
CA THR A 451 36.25 7.88 -24.72
C THR A 451 36.10 7.99 -26.24
N GLU A 452 34.89 8.02 -26.80
CA GLU A 452 34.69 7.89 -28.25
C GLU A 452 33.95 9.02 -28.97
N LYS A 453 33.52 10.10 -28.29
CA LYS A 453 33.21 11.43 -28.89
C LYS A 453 32.66 12.40 -27.83
N PRO A 454 33.02 13.70 -27.84
CA PRO A 454 32.47 14.68 -26.91
C PRO A 454 31.03 15.04 -27.32
N GLU A 455 30.04 14.42 -26.68
CA GLU A 455 28.67 14.95 -26.67
C GLU A 455 28.61 16.20 -25.79
N LYS A 456 27.78 17.19 -26.16
CA LYS A 456 27.58 18.39 -25.34
C LYS A 456 26.98 17.99 -23.98
N PRO A 457 27.51 18.48 -22.84
CA PRO A 457 26.99 18.13 -21.52
C PRO A 457 25.54 18.63 -21.37
N PHE A 458 24.67 17.77 -20.84
CA PHE A 458 23.28 18.13 -20.54
C PHE A 458 23.23 18.88 -19.21
N CYS A 459 22.56 20.04 -19.14
CA CYS A 459 22.58 20.90 -17.96
C CYS A 459 21.18 21.28 -17.46
N LEU A 460 21.09 21.43 -16.14
CA LEU A 460 19.96 21.92 -15.37
C LEU A 460 20.34 23.23 -14.67
N TYR A 461 19.33 24.03 -14.34
CA TYR A 461 19.49 25.36 -13.78
C TYR A 461 18.68 25.47 -12.49
N ASN A 462 19.23 26.13 -11.47
CA ASN A 462 18.48 26.40 -10.25
C ASN A 462 17.39 27.45 -10.52
N ARG A 463 16.16 27.16 -10.11
CA ARG A 463 15.03 28.08 -10.23
C ARG A 463 15.13 29.13 -9.13
N LYS A 464 15.09 30.41 -9.51
CA LYS A 464 14.89 31.51 -8.55
C LYS A 464 13.43 31.51 -8.10
N ALA A 465 13.19 31.38 -6.79
CA ALA A 465 11.84 31.42 -6.24
C ALA A 465 11.26 32.84 -6.40
N LEU A 466 10.06 32.96 -6.96
CA LEU A 466 9.24 34.17 -6.93
C LEU A 466 8.24 33.99 -5.78
N LEU A 467 8.68 34.30 -4.56
CA LEU A 467 7.90 34.16 -3.33
C LEU A 467 7.60 35.53 -2.72
N SER A 468 6.51 35.64 -1.96
CA SER A 468 6.31 36.79 -1.07
C SER A 468 7.27 36.71 0.14
N SER A 469 7.58 37.84 0.77
CA SER A 469 8.64 37.93 1.80
C SER A 469 8.41 37.01 3.02
N SER A 470 7.16 36.64 3.34
CA SER A 470 6.85 35.70 4.42
C SER A 470 7.03 34.23 4.03
N GLU A 471 6.72 33.88 2.78
CA GLU A 471 6.87 32.51 2.25
C GLU A 471 8.33 32.18 1.97
N GLU A 472 9.12 33.18 1.58
CA GLU A 472 10.57 33.06 1.36
C GLU A 472 11.33 32.72 2.65
N ILE A 473 10.90 33.25 3.81
CA ILE A 473 11.53 32.95 5.11
C ILE A 473 11.25 31.49 5.53
N GLN A 474 9.99 31.03 5.41
CA GLN A 474 9.64 29.62 5.68
C GLN A 474 10.34 28.66 4.72
N HIS A 475 10.39 28.99 3.43
CA HIS A 475 11.05 28.18 2.41
C HIS A 475 12.57 28.07 2.65
N ASN A 476 13.24 29.19 2.95
CA ASN A 476 14.67 29.20 3.23
C ASN A 476 15.04 28.44 4.52
N GLN A 477 14.14 28.37 5.52
CA GLN A 477 14.33 27.55 6.73
C GLN A 477 14.14 26.04 6.48
N LEU A 478 13.19 25.64 5.63
CA LEU A 478 12.86 24.23 5.35
C LEU A 478 13.78 23.56 4.31
N TYR A 479 14.35 24.33 3.39
CA TYR A 479 15.06 23.80 2.21
C TYR A 479 16.50 24.30 2.06
N GLN A 480 17.14 24.73 3.15
CA GLN A 480 18.53 25.18 3.15
C GLN A 480 19.47 24.10 2.56
N GLY A 481 20.15 24.41 1.46
CA GLY A 481 21.04 23.49 0.74
C GLY A 481 20.40 22.63 -0.35
N LYS A 482 19.06 22.69 -0.52
CA LYS A 482 18.32 21.95 -1.56
C LYS A 482 18.13 22.80 -2.82
N LEU A 483 18.02 22.13 -3.97
CA LEU A 483 18.04 22.69 -5.32
C LEU A 483 16.71 22.40 -6.02
N HIS A 484 16.10 23.43 -6.61
CA HIS A 484 14.92 23.30 -7.44
C HIS A 484 15.33 23.45 -8.90
N LEU A 485 15.40 22.34 -9.65
CA LEU A 485 16.11 22.30 -10.92
C LEU A 485 15.19 22.34 -12.13
N GLN A 486 15.46 23.25 -13.09
CA GLN A 486 14.72 23.44 -14.34
C GLN A 486 15.61 23.24 -15.58
N THR A 487 15.00 22.97 -16.75
CA THR A 487 15.76 22.69 -18.00
C THR A 487 16.15 23.91 -18.83
N ASN A 488 15.54 25.08 -18.58
CA ASN A 488 15.72 26.29 -19.39
C ASN A 488 15.21 27.54 -18.67
N ASP A 489 15.80 28.71 -18.99
CA ASP A 489 15.52 30.02 -18.35
C ASP A 489 14.08 30.54 -18.55
N LYS A 490 13.26 29.86 -19.35
CA LYS A 490 11.84 30.19 -19.58
C LYS A 490 10.85 29.46 -18.64
N ALA A 491 11.35 28.68 -17.67
CA ALA A 491 10.61 28.21 -16.49
C ALA A 491 9.34 27.35 -16.70
N GLU A 492 9.30 26.46 -17.70
CA GLU A 492 8.10 25.63 -17.95
C GLU A 492 8.17 24.20 -17.35
N SER A 493 9.34 23.68 -16.95
CA SER A 493 9.45 22.33 -16.39
C SER A 493 10.65 22.14 -15.46
N CYS A 494 10.41 21.53 -14.30
CA CYS A 494 11.38 21.16 -13.28
C CYS A 494 11.57 19.65 -13.21
N LEU A 495 12.79 19.24 -12.83
CA LEU A 495 13.12 17.86 -12.56
C LEU A 495 12.40 17.40 -11.29
N GLY A 496 11.54 16.39 -11.43
CA GLY A 496 10.86 15.74 -10.33
C GLY A 496 11.24 14.27 -10.26
N ALA A 497 11.21 13.71 -9.06
CA ALA A 497 11.27 12.27 -8.81
C ALA A 497 9.87 11.62 -8.84
N SER A 498 8.89 12.27 -9.48
CA SER A 498 7.51 11.78 -9.60
C SER A 498 7.08 11.70 -11.06
N SER A 499 6.44 10.60 -11.44
CA SER A 499 6.01 10.29 -12.81
C SER A 499 4.62 10.83 -13.18
N ARG A 500 4.11 11.90 -12.54
CA ARG A 500 2.72 12.36 -12.76
C ARG A 500 2.56 13.36 -13.95
N LYS A 501 1.94 12.86 -15.05
CA LYS A 501 1.04 13.44 -16.12
C LYS A 501 1.02 14.98 -16.35
N LYS A 502 0.89 15.56 -17.56
CA LYS A 502 0.27 15.21 -18.87
C LYS A 502 1.04 15.98 -19.96
N LEU A 503 1.84 15.30 -20.79
CA LEU A 503 2.73 15.94 -21.78
C LEU A 503 2.05 16.07 -23.15
N THR A 504 2.18 17.22 -23.80
CA THR A 504 1.83 17.34 -25.23
C THR A 504 2.86 16.56 -26.05
N SER A 505 2.56 16.25 -27.32
CA SER A 505 3.48 15.52 -28.21
C SER A 505 4.86 16.19 -28.37
N LYS A 506 4.99 17.49 -28.04
CA LYS A 506 6.27 18.20 -27.99
C LYS A 506 7.10 17.93 -26.73
N ASP A 507 6.48 17.58 -25.61
CA ASP A 507 7.16 17.46 -24.32
C ASP A 507 7.59 16.02 -23.99
N TYR A 508 7.18 15.06 -24.83
CA TYR A 508 7.44 13.62 -24.68
C TYR A 508 8.92 13.21 -24.79
N SER A 509 9.78 14.08 -25.33
CA SER A 509 11.21 13.77 -25.48
C SER A 509 12.02 13.91 -24.20
N ARG A 510 11.41 14.18 -23.03
CA ARG A 510 12.17 14.69 -21.88
C ARG A 510 12.18 13.91 -20.57
N GLY A 511 11.24 13.04 -20.18
CA GLY A 511 11.33 12.17 -18.97
C GLY A 511 11.54 12.88 -17.60
N ALA A 512 10.93 12.42 -16.50
CA ALA A 512 11.06 12.97 -15.13
C ALA A 512 10.83 14.50 -14.93
N LEU A 513 10.53 15.26 -15.99
CA LEU A 513 10.24 16.69 -15.92
C LEU A 513 8.74 16.93 -15.77
N SER A 514 8.36 17.79 -14.84
CA SER A 514 6.98 18.19 -14.55
C SER A 514 6.90 19.71 -14.35
N PRO A 515 5.72 20.35 -14.42
CA PRO A 515 5.59 21.78 -14.10
C PRO A 515 6.22 22.08 -12.74
N CYS A 516 6.99 23.17 -12.66
CA CYS A 516 7.70 23.53 -11.44
C CYS A 516 6.72 23.83 -10.28
N LYS A 517 6.72 22.96 -9.27
CA LYS A 517 5.97 23.11 -8.01
C LYS A 517 6.96 23.09 -6.84
N LEU A 518 6.61 23.71 -5.73
CA LEU A 518 7.41 23.66 -4.50
C LEU A 518 7.11 22.36 -3.74
N ASP A 519 7.26 21.23 -4.42
CA ASP A 519 6.96 19.90 -3.90
C ASP A 519 8.26 19.17 -3.54
N ALA A 520 8.25 18.37 -2.47
CA ALA A 520 9.42 17.63 -2.00
C ALA A 520 10.03 16.71 -3.09
N ASN A 521 9.20 16.20 -4.00
CA ASN A 521 9.63 15.38 -5.13
C ASN A 521 10.43 16.16 -6.18
N GLN A 522 10.45 17.48 -6.19
CA GLN A 522 11.25 18.32 -7.09
C GLN A 522 12.47 18.95 -6.40
N MET A 523 12.75 18.55 -5.15
CA MET A 523 13.88 19.04 -4.38
C MET A 523 15.06 18.07 -4.47
N TRP A 524 16.21 18.60 -4.89
CA TRP A 524 17.41 17.83 -5.14
C TRP A 524 18.60 18.32 -4.33
N GLU A 525 19.50 17.42 -3.96
CA GLU A 525 20.75 17.73 -3.29
C GLU A 525 21.91 17.21 -4.13
N LEU A 526 22.88 18.08 -4.42
CA LEU A 526 24.09 17.69 -5.12
C LEU A 526 25.19 17.41 -4.11
N HIS A 527 25.63 16.17 -4.03
CA HIS A 527 26.72 15.76 -3.15
C HIS A 527 28.10 15.96 -3.80
N SER A 528 29.13 16.05 -2.97
CA SER A 528 30.52 16.23 -3.39
C SER A 528 31.07 15.08 -4.25
N ASN A 529 30.46 13.90 -4.17
CA ASN A 529 30.79 12.72 -4.97
C ASN A 529 30.14 12.74 -6.38
N GLY A 530 29.53 13.86 -6.78
CA GLY A 530 28.90 14.04 -8.10
C GLY A 530 27.53 13.39 -8.24
N THR A 531 26.91 12.95 -7.13
CA THR A 531 25.55 12.40 -7.15
C THR A 531 24.52 13.50 -6.92
N LEU A 532 23.41 13.44 -7.67
CA LEU A 532 22.28 14.36 -7.55
C LEU A 532 21.09 13.60 -6.95
N GLU A 533 20.96 13.64 -5.63
CA GLU A 533 20.00 12.88 -4.85
C GLU A 533 18.67 13.64 -4.72
N ASN A 534 17.56 12.94 -4.86
CA ASN A 534 16.24 13.51 -4.61
C ASN A 534 15.88 13.39 -3.13
N SER A 535 15.48 14.50 -2.51
CA SER A 535 15.14 14.51 -1.09
C SER A 535 13.88 13.72 -0.72
N TYR A 536 13.01 13.40 -1.68
CA TYR A 536 11.78 12.63 -1.46
C TYR A 536 12.00 11.12 -1.67
N SER A 537 12.65 10.72 -2.77
CA SER A 537 12.85 9.29 -3.07
C SER A 537 14.13 8.70 -2.48
N GLY A 538 15.11 9.51 -2.08
CA GLY A 538 16.46 9.06 -1.71
C GLY A 538 17.20 8.37 -2.86
N LEU A 539 16.78 8.63 -4.10
CA LEU A 539 17.38 8.08 -5.32
C LEU A 539 18.09 9.20 -6.08
N CYS A 540 19.12 8.82 -6.82
CA CYS A 540 19.91 9.74 -7.60
C CYS A 540 19.47 9.80 -9.06
N ALA A 541 19.48 11.01 -9.62
CA ALA A 541 19.17 11.24 -11.02
C ALA A 541 20.28 10.66 -11.91
N VAL A 542 19.88 9.98 -12.98
CA VAL A 542 20.77 9.53 -14.06
C VAL A 542 20.18 9.86 -15.42
N LEU A 543 21.07 10.02 -16.40
CA LEU A 543 20.69 10.27 -17.78
C LEU A 543 21.01 9.04 -18.64
N ASN A 544 19.98 8.41 -19.21
CA ASN A 544 20.10 7.19 -20.01
C ASN A 544 19.99 7.53 -21.51
N PRO A 545 20.89 7.05 -22.38
CA PRO A 545 20.76 7.22 -23.83
C PRO A 545 19.66 6.31 -24.40
N VAL A 546 18.65 6.89 -25.05
CA VAL A 546 17.54 6.16 -25.67
C VAL A 546 17.88 5.86 -27.13
N LYS A 547 18.07 4.58 -27.46
CA LYS A 547 18.02 4.12 -28.86
C LYS A 547 16.56 4.10 -29.31
N ALA A 548 16.32 4.62 -30.50
CA ALA A 548 15.03 4.87 -31.13
C ALA A 548 14.06 3.66 -31.14
N ALA A 549 13.29 3.46 -30.07
CA ALA A 549 12.08 2.63 -30.07
C ALA A 549 11.31 2.84 -28.76
N GLU A 550 10.68 4.00 -28.53
CA GLU A 550 9.81 4.19 -27.36
C GLU A 550 8.86 5.37 -27.58
N ALA A 551 7.77 5.10 -28.31
CA ALA A 551 6.62 5.99 -28.35
C ALA A 551 5.67 5.63 -27.20
N SER A 552 5.48 6.59 -26.29
CA SER A 552 4.31 6.76 -25.43
C SER A 552 3.97 5.77 -24.30
N SER A 553 4.66 5.81 -23.15
CA SER A 553 4.23 5.11 -21.92
C SER A 553 3.55 6.00 -20.85
N ASN A 554 2.89 7.11 -21.24
CA ASN A 554 2.06 7.86 -20.29
C ASN A 554 0.74 7.10 -20.20
N GLY A 555 0.61 6.32 -19.14
CA GLY A 555 -0.60 5.59 -18.76
C GLY A 555 -0.53 4.08 -18.96
N VAL A 556 0.43 3.52 -19.71
CA VAL A 556 0.59 2.05 -19.72
C VAL A 556 1.62 1.64 -18.67
N ARG A 557 1.29 0.62 -17.88
CA ARG A 557 2.19 0.04 -16.87
C ARG A 557 2.26 -1.47 -17.08
N SER A 558 3.32 -2.09 -16.57
CA SER A 558 3.42 -3.55 -16.56
C SER A 558 4.17 -4.05 -15.36
N TRP A 559 3.82 -5.23 -14.88
CA TRP A 559 4.48 -5.88 -13.76
C TRP A 559 4.89 -7.29 -14.15
N ILE A 560 5.95 -7.79 -13.53
CA ILE A 560 6.42 -9.16 -13.69
C ILE A 560 6.62 -9.79 -12.31
N ALA A 561 6.34 -11.09 -12.21
CA ALA A 561 6.63 -11.89 -11.03
C ALA A 561 7.00 -13.33 -11.42
N SER A 562 7.75 -14.00 -10.55
CA SER A 562 8.13 -15.41 -10.69
C SER A 562 7.24 -16.29 -9.81
N GLY A 563 6.65 -17.33 -10.39
CA GLY A 563 5.90 -18.36 -9.68
C GLY A 563 6.80 -19.43 -9.07
N ARG A 564 6.30 -20.10 -8.02
CA ARG A 564 7.04 -21.13 -7.28
C ARG A 564 7.28 -22.43 -8.07
N ARG A 565 6.53 -22.68 -9.17
CA ARG A 565 6.73 -23.84 -10.06
C ARG A 565 7.44 -23.45 -11.37
N GLY A 566 8.06 -22.26 -11.40
CA GLY A 566 8.77 -21.75 -12.58
C GLY A 566 7.87 -21.05 -13.60
N GLU A 567 6.62 -20.73 -13.23
CA GLU A 567 5.77 -19.84 -14.01
C GLU A 567 6.32 -18.42 -14.03
N VAL A 568 5.97 -17.67 -15.08
CA VAL A 568 6.25 -16.23 -15.17
C VAL A 568 4.92 -15.53 -15.29
N TYR A 569 4.60 -14.66 -14.34
CA TYR A 569 3.42 -13.82 -14.37
C TYR A 569 3.79 -12.47 -14.96
N VAL A 570 3.05 -12.03 -15.97
CA VAL A 570 3.20 -10.69 -16.57
C VAL A 570 1.85 -10.01 -16.57
N ALA A 571 1.74 -8.86 -15.92
CA ALA A 571 0.53 -8.04 -15.91
C ALA A 571 0.71 -6.80 -16.78
N PHE A 572 -0.26 -6.51 -17.64
CA PHE A 572 -0.31 -5.28 -18.43
C PHE A 572 -1.50 -4.43 -18.01
N PHE A 573 -1.23 -3.15 -17.77
CA PHE A 573 -2.20 -2.19 -17.29
C PHE A 573 -2.32 -1.03 -18.26
N ASN A 574 -3.53 -0.76 -18.74
CA ASN A 574 -3.83 0.43 -19.50
C ASN A 574 -4.56 1.46 -18.63
N LEU A 575 -3.82 2.45 -18.12
CA LEU A 575 -4.35 3.57 -17.34
C LEU A 575 -4.79 4.76 -18.20
N ASN A 576 -4.78 4.61 -19.52
CA ASN A 576 -5.30 5.59 -20.45
C ASN A 576 -6.80 5.38 -20.69
N GLN A 577 -7.51 6.47 -20.95
CA GLN A 577 -8.93 6.45 -21.32
C GLN A 577 -9.19 5.87 -22.72
N VAL A 578 -8.13 5.55 -23.47
CA VAL A 578 -8.20 5.02 -24.83
C VAL A 578 -7.60 3.62 -24.88
N LYS A 579 -8.20 2.75 -25.70
CA LYS A 579 -7.66 1.42 -25.99
C LYS A 579 -6.22 1.56 -26.52
N THR A 580 -5.32 0.82 -25.92
CA THR A 580 -3.89 0.86 -26.24
C THR A 580 -3.41 -0.57 -26.36
N THR A 581 -2.79 -0.90 -27.50
CA THR A 581 -2.12 -2.18 -27.68
C THR A 581 -0.80 -2.12 -26.93
N VAL A 582 -0.61 -3.05 -26.00
CA VAL A 582 0.60 -3.15 -25.19
C VAL A 582 1.31 -4.42 -25.58
N SER A 583 2.58 -4.30 -25.98
CA SER A 583 3.40 -5.43 -26.41
C SER A 583 4.71 -5.48 -25.65
N ALA A 584 5.19 -6.68 -25.35
CA ALA A 584 6.52 -6.93 -24.78
C ALA A 584 7.22 -8.02 -25.59
N LYS A 585 8.53 -7.89 -25.80
CA LYS A 585 9.30 -8.98 -26.40
C LYS A 585 9.56 -10.05 -25.35
N ILE A 586 9.42 -11.32 -25.73
CA ILE A 586 9.77 -12.46 -24.87
C ILE A 586 11.24 -12.36 -24.42
N SER A 587 12.13 -11.89 -25.30
CA SER A 587 13.53 -11.63 -24.96
C SER A 587 13.72 -10.59 -23.85
N ASP A 588 12.79 -9.64 -23.69
CA ASP A 588 12.85 -8.63 -22.64
C ASP A 588 12.26 -9.15 -21.33
N ILE A 589 11.18 -9.94 -21.40
CA ILE A 589 10.65 -10.69 -20.25
C ILE A 589 11.76 -11.60 -19.66
N ALA A 590 12.56 -12.23 -20.53
CA ALA A 590 13.73 -13.02 -20.15
C ALA A 590 14.72 -12.26 -19.25
N LYS A 591 15.02 -11.01 -19.60
CA LYS A 591 16.04 -10.18 -18.91
C LYS A 591 15.64 -9.86 -17.48
N ALA A 592 14.34 -9.76 -17.21
CA ALA A 592 13.82 -9.45 -15.88
C ALA A 592 13.86 -10.65 -14.91
N LEU A 593 14.09 -11.87 -15.42
CA LEU A 593 14.17 -13.08 -14.62
C LEU A 593 15.64 -13.33 -14.24
N GLN A 594 15.99 -12.96 -13.01
CA GLN A 594 17.36 -12.84 -12.47
C GLN A 594 18.24 -14.12 -12.48
N ASN A 595 17.81 -15.23 -13.08
CA ASN A 595 18.49 -16.53 -12.97
C ASN A 595 18.56 -17.41 -14.23
N LYS A 596 18.35 -16.89 -15.46
CA LYS A 596 18.45 -17.74 -16.66
C LYS A 596 19.22 -17.08 -17.82
N THR A 597 20.43 -17.58 -18.03
CA THR A 597 21.23 -17.40 -19.25
C THR A 597 20.50 -18.03 -20.45
N HIS A 598 20.39 -17.27 -21.55
CA HIS A 598 19.89 -17.69 -22.88
C HIS A 598 18.54 -18.44 -22.91
N LEU A 599 17.44 -17.70 -23.16
CA LEU A 599 16.15 -18.26 -23.62
C LEU A 599 16.10 -18.55 -25.13
N GLU A 600 17.25 -18.64 -25.80
CA GLU A 600 17.28 -18.99 -27.21
C GLU A 600 16.79 -20.45 -27.38
N GLY A 601 15.54 -20.60 -27.82
CA GLY A 601 14.94 -21.90 -28.17
C GLY A 601 13.92 -22.50 -27.20
N ALA A 602 13.47 -21.80 -26.16
CA ALA A 602 12.44 -22.32 -25.23
C ALA A 602 11.01 -22.01 -25.72
N SER A 603 10.22 -23.02 -26.10
CA SER A 603 8.79 -22.85 -26.41
C SER A 603 8.02 -22.42 -25.16
N CYS A 604 7.52 -21.19 -25.12
CA CYS A 604 6.67 -20.71 -24.03
C CYS A 604 5.20 -20.92 -24.42
N LYS A 605 4.48 -21.75 -23.66
CA LYS A 605 3.01 -21.73 -23.70
C LYS A 605 2.54 -20.58 -22.83
N SER A 606 1.74 -19.67 -23.38
CA SER A 606 1.14 -18.59 -22.61
C SER A 606 -0.36 -18.80 -22.40
N HIS A 607 -0.83 -18.34 -21.24
CA HIS A 607 -2.24 -18.43 -20.86
C HIS A 607 -2.68 -17.07 -20.32
N GLU A 608 -3.77 -16.52 -20.86
CA GLU A 608 -4.34 -15.24 -20.43
C GLU A 608 -5.52 -15.48 -19.46
N ILE A 609 -5.44 -14.84 -18.28
CA ILE A 609 -6.30 -15.17 -17.13
C ILE A 609 -7.75 -14.69 -17.28
N TRP A 610 -7.99 -13.51 -17.83
CA TRP A 610 -9.33 -12.92 -17.83
C TRP A 610 -10.23 -13.42 -18.97
N SER A 611 -9.64 -13.78 -20.11
CA SER A 611 -10.30 -14.37 -21.28
C SER A 611 -10.22 -15.90 -21.30
N ALA A 612 -9.42 -16.51 -20.43
CA ALA A 612 -9.07 -17.94 -20.44
C ALA A 612 -8.46 -18.43 -21.77
N SER A 613 -7.93 -17.53 -22.59
CA SER A 613 -7.31 -17.86 -23.88
C SER A 613 -5.93 -18.47 -23.68
N SER A 614 -5.59 -19.49 -24.46
CA SER A 614 -4.26 -20.11 -24.45
C SER A 614 -3.56 -19.89 -25.79
N PHE A 615 -2.32 -19.46 -25.74
CA PHE A 615 -1.49 -19.20 -26.92
C PHE A 615 -0.25 -20.12 -26.87
N SER A 616 0.06 -20.77 -27.99
CA SER A 616 1.27 -21.58 -28.14
C SER A 616 2.12 -20.94 -29.22
N SER A 617 3.28 -20.37 -28.88
CA SER A 617 4.26 -19.95 -29.87
C SER A 617 5.42 -20.95 -29.92
N ASP A 618 5.48 -21.73 -31.02
CA ASP A 618 6.71 -22.40 -31.41
C ASP A 618 7.68 -21.32 -31.91
N LEU A 619 8.70 -20.98 -31.11
CA LEU A 619 9.65 -19.89 -31.35
C LEU A 619 10.65 -20.15 -32.51
N ARG A 620 10.30 -20.95 -33.52
CA ARG A 620 11.26 -21.30 -34.58
C ARG A 620 11.16 -20.52 -35.88
N ASN A 621 10.11 -19.79 -36.20
CA ASN A 621 10.09 -18.97 -37.41
C ASN A 621 9.19 -17.74 -37.25
N PHE A 622 9.80 -16.60 -36.99
CA PHE A 622 9.26 -15.31 -37.44
C PHE A 622 10.30 -14.74 -38.41
N SER A 623 10.16 -15.05 -39.70
CA SER A 623 10.75 -14.23 -40.75
C SER A 623 9.72 -13.18 -41.18
N ASP A 624 10.20 -11.99 -41.54
CA ASP A 624 9.45 -10.81 -42.00
C ASP A 624 8.62 -11.02 -43.30
N SER A 625 8.16 -12.23 -43.60
CA SER A 625 7.46 -12.59 -44.85
C SER A 625 6.03 -13.12 -44.68
N ASP A 626 5.51 -13.32 -43.47
CA ASP A 626 4.18 -13.93 -43.28
C ASP A 626 3.04 -12.92 -43.02
N VAL A 627 3.18 -11.68 -43.51
CA VAL A 627 2.11 -10.67 -43.46
C VAL A 627 1.13 -10.78 -44.65
N GLU A 628 1.28 -11.72 -45.58
CA GLU A 628 0.40 -11.79 -46.77
C GLU A 628 -0.38 -13.09 -47.04
N THR A 629 -0.43 -14.07 -46.12
CA THR A 629 -1.15 -15.33 -46.42
C THR A 629 -2.17 -15.80 -45.38
N LEU A 630 -3.06 -14.92 -44.92
CA LEU A 630 -4.30 -15.30 -44.20
C LEU A 630 -5.54 -14.61 -44.81
N GLY A 631 -5.62 -14.58 -46.14
CA GLY A 631 -6.81 -14.16 -46.90
C GLY A 631 -7.59 -15.29 -47.56
N ARG A 632 -7.14 -16.56 -47.45
CA ARG A 632 -7.80 -17.71 -48.09
C ARG A 632 -7.71 -18.95 -47.21
N ASN A 633 -8.61 -19.08 -46.23
CA ASN A 633 -9.12 -20.38 -45.75
C ASN A 633 -10.27 -20.19 -44.74
N ARG A 634 -11.20 -19.27 -45.04
CA ARG A 634 -12.38 -19.00 -44.19
C ARG A 634 -13.65 -19.75 -44.59
N ASN A 635 -13.54 -20.84 -45.36
CA ASN A 635 -14.68 -21.63 -45.84
C ASN A 635 -14.58 -23.15 -45.60
N ARG A 636 -13.81 -23.60 -44.59
CA ARG A 636 -13.69 -25.05 -44.31
C ARG A 636 -13.62 -25.46 -42.83
N GLY A 637 -14.14 -24.62 -41.94
CA GLY A 637 -14.28 -24.95 -40.50
C GLY A 637 -15.70 -24.83 -39.97
N ARG A 638 -16.69 -24.52 -40.82
CA ARG A 638 -18.10 -24.33 -40.44
C ARG A 638 -18.97 -25.58 -40.71
N ALA A 639 -18.35 -26.73 -40.94
CA ALA A 639 -19.05 -27.99 -41.21
C ALA A 639 -18.81 -29.09 -40.15
N ASP A 640 -17.84 -28.91 -39.25
CA ASP A 640 -17.46 -29.96 -38.29
C ASP A 640 -17.94 -29.69 -36.84
N GLU A 641 -18.54 -28.53 -36.56
CA GLU A 641 -19.21 -28.25 -35.27
C GLU A 641 -20.69 -28.67 -35.24
N GLU A 642 -21.27 -29.05 -36.38
CA GLU A 642 -22.69 -29.46 -36.47
C GLU A 642 -22.90 -30.98 -36.30
N GLN A 643 -21.82 -31.76 -36.06
CA GLN A 643 -21.87 -33.22 -35.85
C GLN A 643 -21.42 -33.71 -34.46
N ALA A 644 -20.94 -32.82 -33.58
CA ALA A 644 -20.54 -33.19 -32.22
C ALA A 644 -21.63 -32.94 -31.15
N ALA A 645 -22.75 -32.33 -31.50
CA ALA A 645 -23.86 -32.03 -30.57
C ALA A 645 -25.00 -33.07 -30.57
N ALA A 646 -24.83 -34.23 -31.24
CA ALA A 646 -25.88 -35.22 -31.44
C ALA A 646 -25.78 -36.49 -30.55
N ALA A 647 -25.02 -36.47 -29.45
CA ALA A 647 -24.96 -37.62 -28.54
C ALA A 647 -24.75 -37.24 -27.07
N ALA A 648 -25.84 -36.89 -26.37
CA ALA A 648 -26.09 -37.23 -24.95
C ALA A 648 -27.43 -36.64 -24.45
N ASP A 649 -28.48 -37.46 -24.44
CA ASP A 649 -29.69 -37.36 -23.60
C ASP A 649 -29.39 -38.03 -22.21
N VAL A 650 -30.00 -37.79 -21.04
CA VAL A 650 -31.11 -36.97 -20.50
C VAL A 650 -31.07 -37.10 -18.96
N GLU A 651 -31.35 -36.02 -18.21
CA GLU A 651 -32.30 -36.02 -17.07
C GLU A 651 -32.77 -34.59 -16.74
N SER A 652 -34.09 -34.40 -16.59
CA SER A 652 -34.82 -33.17 -16.91
C SER A 652 -35.22 -32.29 -15.71
N PHE A 653 -35.24 -30.95 -15.91
CA PHE A 653 -36.15 -29.98 -15.26
C PHE A 653 -36.58 -28.90 -16.29
N PRO A 654 -37.80 -28.36 -16.23
CA PRO A 654 -38.44 -27.68 -17.37
C PRO A 654 -37.94 -26.26 -17.62
N SER A 655 -37.94 -25.86 -18.91
CA SER A 655 -37.49 -24.54 -19.37
C SER A 655 -38.57 -23.46 -19.22
N LEU A 656 -38.12 -22.21 -19.05
CA LEU A 656 -38.92 -20.97 -18.86
C LEU A 656 -39.97 -20.67 -19.94
N LYS A 657 -40.05 -21.46 -21.02
CA LYS A 657 -41.04 -21.31 -22.09
C LYS A 657 -42.36 -22.03 -21.81
N GLU A 658 -42.38 -23.00 -20.89
CA GLU A 658 -43.60 -23.68 -20.44
C GLU A 658 -44.26 -23.02 -19.21
N ALA A 659 -43.54 -22.13 -18.51
CA ALA A 659 -44.12 -21.33 -17.40
C ALA A 659 -44.96 -20.13 -17.88
N ALA A 660 -44.95 -19.83 -19.19
CA ALA A 660 -45.57 -18.63 -19.75
C ALA A 660 -46.98 -18.85 -20.35
N SER A 661 -47.55 -20.06 -20.31
CA SER A 661 -48.86 -20.37 -20.90
C SER A 661 -50.04 -20.37 -19.93
N ASN A 662 -49.84 -20.06 -18.64
CA ASN A 662 -50.92 -19.97 -17.65
C ASN A 662 -50.88 -18.67 -16.81
N ALA A 663 -51.25 -17.55 -17.42
CA ALA A 663 -51.79 -16.41 -16.66
C ALA A 663 -52.68 -15.52 -17.54
N LYS A 664 -53.99 -15.64 -17.34
CA LYS A 664 -55.00 -14.79 -17.97
C LYS A 664 -54.93 -13.34 -17.46
N SER A 665 -54.96 -12.44 -18.42
CA SER A 665 -55.10 -10.97 -18.41
C SER A 665 -55.61 -10.25 -17.13
N LYS A 666 -54.95 -9.15 -16.78
CA LYS A 666 -55.61 -7.87 -16.40
C LYS A 666 -54.92 -6.69 -17.10
N LYS A 667 -55.68 -5.97 -17.92
CA LYS A 667 -55.28 -4.75 -18.63
C LYS A 667 -54.81 -3.65 -17.66
N LYS A 668 -53.63 -3.06 -17.89
CA LYS A 668 -53.30 -1.70 -17.45
C LYS A 668 -52.71 -0.91 -18.62
N LYS A 669 -53.35 0.23 -18.91
CA LYS A 669 -52.95 1.25 -19.88
C LYS A 669 -51.53 1.75 -19.55
N LYS A 670 -50.65 1.81 -20.54
CA LYS A 670 -49.44 2.66 -20.52
C LYS A 670 -49.88 4.12 -20.58
N MET A 671 -49.37 4.95 -19.67
CA MET A 671 -49.46 6.41 -19.76
C MET A 671 -48.02 6.91 -19.92
N MET A 672 -47.74 7.56 -21.06
CA MET A 672 -46.51 8.34 -21.26
C MET A 672 -46.76 9.73 -20.70
N MET A 673 -45.90 10.23 -19.83
CA MET A 673 -45.87 11.63 -19.42
C MET A 673 -44.90 12.40 -20.31
N THR A 674 -45.29 13.62 -20.66
CA THR A 674 -44.44 14.55 -21.41
C THR A 674 -43.70 15.48 -20.45
N LEU A 675 -42.55 16.02 -20.91
CA LEU A 675 -41.66 16.87 -20.11
C LEU A 675 -42.34 18.15 -19.58
N SER A 676 -43.47 18.58 -20.15
CA SER A 676 -44.25 19.72 -19.66
C SER A 676 -45.18 19.41 -18.49
N GLU A 677 -45.49 18.13 -18.23
CA GLU A 677 -46.30 17.71 -17.07
C GLU A 677 -45.46 17.45 -15.81
N PHE A 678 -44.13 17.46 -15.94
CA PHE A 678 -43.20 17.36 -14.81
C PHE A 678 -42.88 18.72 -14.18
N THR A 679 -43.06 19.82 -14.92
CA THR A 679 -42.63 21.16 -14.49
C THR A 679 -43.73 22.01 -13.86
N SER A 680 -45.01 21.66 -14.00
CA SER A 680 -46.12 22.32 -13.32
C SER A 680 -46.58 21.50 -12.11
N GLY A 681 -45.88 21.65 -10.99
CA GLY A 681 -46.16 20.95 -9.74
C GLY A 681 -47.59 21.15 -9.25
N ALA A 682 -48.46 20.15 -9.48
CA ALA A 682 -49.80 20.09 -8.93
C ALA A 682 -50.21 18.63 -8.71
N TYR A 683 -49.96 18.09 -7.51
CA TYR A 683 -50.76 16.99 -6.97
C TYR A 683 -51.03 17.18 -5.48
N ALA A 684 -52.33 17.17 -5.16
CA ALA A 684 -52.88 17.18 -3.82
C ALA A 684 -52.86 15.77 -3.20
N ALA A 685 -52.49 15.68 -1.93
CA ALA A 685 -52.64 14.47 -1.10
C ALA A 685 -53.65 14.76 0.04
N PRO A 686 -54.55 13.82 0.40
CA PRO A 686 -55.45 14.00 1.54
C PRO A 686 -54.83 13.48 2.85
N GLY A 687 -54.69 14.39 3.82
CA GLY A 687 -54.61 14.17 5.28
C GLY A 687 -53.28 13.64 5.85
N GLY A 688 -52.59 14.25 6.83
CA GLY A 688 -52.79 15.48 7.58
C GLY A 688 -51.88 15.48 8.84
N ARG A 689 -50.94 16.43 8.94
CA ARG A 689 -50.61 17.28 10.11
C ARG A 689 -49.38 18.15 9.80
N SER A 690 -49.55 19.44 10.05
CA SER A 690 -48.84 20.58 9.48
C SER A 690 -47.61 21.03 10.29
N SER A 691 -46.48 21.27 9.62
CA SER A 691 -45.46 22.23 10.04
C SER A 691 -45.49 23.41 9.08
N VAL A 692 -45.91 24.58 9.56
CA VAL A 692 -46.02 25.82 8.78
C VAL A 692 -44.61 26.35 8.46
N GLY A 693 -44.29 26.48 7.18
CA GLY A 693 -43.11 27.20 6.69
C GLY A 693 -43.41 28.68 6.46
N LEU A 694 -42.40 29.53 6.63
CA LEU A 694 -42.49 30.99 6.50
C LEU A 694 -42.88 31.40 5.07
N THR A 695 -43.70 32.44 4.97
CA THR A 695 -44.22 32.99 3.72
C THR A 695 -43.19 33.85 2.99
N GLN A 696 -43.42 34.09 1.69
CA GLN A 696 -42.52 34.86 0.83
C GLN A 696 -42.36 36.34 1.27
N GLN A 697 -43.30 36.87 2.06
CA GLN A 697 -43.19 38.19 2.70
C GLN A 697 -42.38 38.16 4.01
N GLU A 698 -42.30 37.02 4.70
CA GLU A 698 -41.45 36.84 5.90
C GLU A 698 -39.98 36.56 5.52
N ILE A 699 -39.73 35.95 4.36
CA ILE A 699 -38.39 35.76 3.80
C ILE A 699 -37.72 37.10 3.43
N LEU A 700 -38.51 38.12 3.09
CA LEU A 700 -38.03 39.48 2.79
C LEU A 700 -37.74 40.33 4.06
N GLN A 701 -38.01 39.82 5.26
CA GLN A 701 -37.71 40.48 6.53
C GLN A 701 -36.55 39.83 7.32
N LEU A 702 -35.83 38.88 6.71
CA LEU A 702 -34.69 38.24 7.37
C LEU A 702 -33.46 39.18 7.40
N PRO A 703 -32.77 39.34 8.55
CA PRO A 703 -31.68 40.29 8.67
C PRO A 703 -30.46 39.85 7.85
N THR A 704 -30.06 40.64 6.86
CA THR A 704 -28.80 40.46 6.13
C THR A 704 -27.70 41.33 6.75
N GLY A 705 -26.96 40.77 7.71
CA GLY A 705 -25.74 41.40 8.24
C GLY A 705 -25.39 40.98 9.68
N PRO A 706 -24.10 41.04 10.07
CA PRO A 706 -23.68 40.67 11.42
C PRO A 706 -24.28 41.60 12.47
N ARG A 707 -24.85 41.00 13.51
CA ARG A 707 -25.52 41.67 14.64
C ARG A 707 -24.56 42.64 15.36
N GLN A 708 -24.97 43.89 15.55
CA GLN A 708 -24.30 44.82 16.47
C GLN A 708 -24.50 44.36 17.92
N ARG A 709 -23.41 44.38 18.70
CA ARG A 709 -23.42 44.03 20.13
C ARG A 709 -24.22 45.03 20.95
N SER A 710 -24.95 44.56 21.95
CA SER A 710 -25.68 45.40 22.91
C SER A 710 -24.72 46.06 23.91
N GLU A 711 -25.10 47.19 24.50
CA GLU A 711 -24.28 47.96 25.45
C GLU A 711 -23.81 47.14 26.67
N ASP A 712 -24.57 46.11 27.07
CA ASP A 712 -24.17 45.18 28.14
C ASP A 712 -23.02 44.23 27.75
N GLU A 713 -22.79 43.98 26.45
CA GLU A 713 -21.62 43.23 25.96
C GLU A 713 -20.37 44.12 25.81
N MET A 714 -20.50 45.45 25.95
CA MET A 714 -19.39 46.40 25.95
C MET A 714 -18.82 46.67 27.34
N GLN A 715 -19.48 46.22 28.41
CA GLN A 715 -19.03 46.43 29.80
C GLN A 715 -18.68 45.12 30.51
N GLN A 716 -17.68 44.38 30.02
CA GLN A 716 -16.82 43.58 30.90
C GLN A 716 -15.46 43.26 30.24
N PRO A 717 -14.32 43.59 30.87
CA PRO A 717 -13.04 43.66 30.17
C PRO A 717 -12.21 42.38 30.32
N GLY A 718 -11.61 41.93 29.21
CA GLY A 718 -10.35 41.18 29.31
C GLY A 718 -10.01 40.19 28.21
N ARG A 719 -9.95 40.59 26.92
CA ARG A 719 -8.81 40.24 26.03
C ARG A 719 -8.91 40.81 24.62
N LEU A 720 -7.90 41.62 24.26
CA LEU A 720 -7.02 41.54 23.07
C LEU A 720 -6.84 42.87 22.32
N GLY A 721 -5.58 43.24 22.10
CA GLY A 721 -5.16 43.95 20.89
C GLY A 721 -4.40 45.26 21.10
N GLY A 722 -3.07 45.20 21.01
CA GLY A 722 -2.18 46.30 20.65
C GLY A 722 -0.88 45.66 20.15
N GLY A 723 -0.35 45.93 18.96
CA GLY A 723 -0.24 47.23 18.31
C GLY A 723 1.23 47.66 18.37
N PHE A 724 1.88 47.74 17.21
CA PHE A 724 3.30 47.96 16.97
C PHE A 724 3.95 49.10 17.78
N SER A 725 5.22 48.92 18.16
CA SER A 725 6.15 50.01 18.49
C SER A 725 7.50 49.77 17.80
N SER A 726 7.98 50.79 17.10
CA SER A 726 9.31 50.86 16.48
C SER A 726 10.32 51.47 17.44
N TYR A 727 11.56 51.01 17.41
CA TYR A 727 12.76 51.86 17.51
C TYR A 727 13.91 51.17 16.77
N GLY A 728 14.53 51.88 15.82
CA GLY A 728 15.95 51.66 15.47
C GLY A 728 16.81 52.02 16.69
N GLY A 729 18.06 51.62 16.84
CA GLY A 729 19.12 51.21 15.93
C GLY A 729 20.40 51.51 16.71
N ASP A 730 21.38 50.61 16.73
CA ASP A 730 22.77 50.97 16.44
C ASP A 730 23.71 49.77 16.52
N LEU A 731 24.71 49.87 15.65
CA LEU A 731 25.90 49.03 15.50
C LEU A 731 26.69 48.88 16.80
N MET A 732 27.30 47.71 16.99
CA MET A 732 28.75 47.63 17.19
C MET A 732 29.30 46.27 16.73
N VAL A 733 30.25 46.37 15.81
CA VAL A 733 31.13 45.31 15.30
C VAL A 733 32.42 45.35 16.11
N VAL A 734 32.82 44.21 16.70
CA VAL A 734 34.21 43.80 16.98
C VAL A 734 34.17 42.26 16.94
N GLY A 735 34.97 41.48 16.22
CA GLY A 735 36.31 41.73 15.70
C GLY A 735 37.30 40.73 16.32
N LEU A 736 37.46 39.57 15.67
CA LEU A 736 38.68 38.76 15.52
C LEU A 736 39.43 38.12 16.73
N MET A 737 39.81 36.86 16.45
CA MET A 737 41.15 36.25 16.58
C MET A 737 41.55 35.39 17.80
N MET A 738 41.74 34.10 17.48
CA MET A 738 42.98 33.29 17.59
C MET A 738 43.52 32.87 18.98
N ARG A 739 43.55 31.53 19.17
CA ARG A 739 44.69 30.62 19.51
C ARG A 739 44.05 29.33 20.07
N GLY A 740 44.36 28.09 19.66
CA GLY A 740 45.61 27.53 19.16
C GLY A 740 46.29 26.74 20.28
N GLU A 741 46.14 25.41 20.32
CA GLU A 741 47.17 24.37 20.58
C GLU A 741 46.61 23.01 21.11
N ALA A 742 46.61 22.01 20.20
CA ALA A 742 47.48 20.82 20.18
C ALA A 742 47.61 19.80 21.35
N ILE A 743 47.29 18.54 20.98
CA ILE A 743 48.06 17.28 21.16
C ILE A 743 48.08 16.60 22.55
N SER A 744 47.47 15.40 22.65
CA SER A 744 48.18 14.10 22.78
C SER A 744 47.25 12.97 23.24
N LEU A 745 47.30 11.85 22.50
CA LEU A 745 47.53 10.47 22.98
C LEU A 745 46.61 9.40 22.37
N GLY A 746 46.76 9.20 21.06
CA GLY A 746 46.49 7.91 20.43
C GLY A 746 47.81 7.18 20.22
N PHE A 747 48.11 6.12 20.98
CA PHE A 747 49.13 5.12 20.63
C PHE A 747 49.00 3.89 21.53
N ARG A 748 48.09 2.95 21.22
CA ARG A 748 48.19 1.56 21.74
C ARG A 748 47.35 0.46 21.06
N ILE A 749 46.68 0.70 19.93
CA ILE A 749 45.96 -0.36 19.20
C ILE A 749 46.23 -0.31 17.68
N PHE A 750 47.49 -0.05 17.30
CA PHE A 750 47.93 -0.21 15.90
C PHE A 750 49.21 -1.04 15.73
N ARG A 751 49.62 -1.74 16.80
CA ARG A 751 50.80 -2.62 16.80
C ARG A 751 50.47 -4.12 16.82
N LYS A 752 49.19 -4.51 16.77
CA LYS A 752 48.76 -5.94 16.81
C LYS A 752 48.15 -6.47 15.50
N LEU A 753 48.01 -5.64 14.47
CA LEU A 753 47.43 -6.02 13.17
C LEU A 753 48.46 -6.20 12.04
N ARG A 754 49.75 -6.02 12.34
CA ARG A 754 50.84 -6.17 11.36
C ARG A 754 51.64 -7.47 11.47
N GLU A 755 51.35 -8.32 12.46
CA GLU A 755 52.00 -9.64 12.64
C GLU A 755 51.13 -10.84 12.19
N LEU A 756 49.83 -10.65 11.98
CA LEU A 756 48.93 -11.71 11.49
C LEU A 756 48.91 -11.85 9.95
N MET A 757 49.53 -10.91 9.22
CA MET A 757 49.54 -10.90 7.75
C MET A 757 50.90 -11.31 7.13
N ARG A 758 51.71 -12.08 7.88
CA ARG A 758 53.01 -12.62 7.42
C ARG A 758 53.17 -14.14 7.53
N MET A 759 52.10 -14.88 7.83
CA MET A 759 52.18 -16.34 8.09
C MET A 759 51.48 -17.27 7.07
N MET A 760 51.13 -16.82 5.86
CA MET A 760 50.55 -17.73 4.84
C MET A 760 50.96 -17.45 3.39
N ILE A 761 52.27 -17.39 3.08
CA ILE A 761 52.79 -17.63 1.72
C ILE A 761 54.15 -18.35 1.82
N GLY A 762 54.29 -19.55 1.23
CA GLY A 762 55.59 -20.22 1.00
C GLY A 762 55.60 -21.75 1.15
N ALA A 763 54.90 -22.48 0.28
CA ALA A 763 55.46 -23.38 -0.75
C ALA A 763 55.85 -24.82 -0.34
N LYS A 764 55.15 -25.82 -0.91
CA LYS A 764 55.79 -27.03 -1.47
C LYS A 764 54.88 -27.73 -2.50
N ARG A 765 55.40 -27.81 -3.73
CA ARG A 765 54.93 -28.63 -4.86
C ARG A 765 55.01 -30.13 -4.51
N LYS A 766 54.03 -30.90 -4.95
CA LYS A 766 54.22 -32.24 -5.56
C LYS A 766 53.00 -32.59 -6.44
N SER A 767 53.30 -32.86 -7.70
CA SER A 767 52.42 -33.32 -8.77
C SER A 767 52.14 -34.82 -8.65
N PHE A 768 50.93 -35.28 -9.01
CA PHE A 768 50.70 -36.50 -9.80
C PHE A 768 49.28 -36.50 -10.42
N ASN A 769 49.22 -36.98 -11.67
CA ASN A 769 48.07 -37.05 -12.58
C ASN A 769 46.96 -37.99 -12.11
N LEU A 770 45.69 -37.68 -12.44
CA LEU A 770 44.74 -38.70 -12.90
C LEU A 770 43.73 -38.12 -13.90
N SER A 771 43.49 -38.91 -14.95
CA SER A 771 42.65 -38.71 -16.13
C SER A 771 41.19 -38.35 -15.81
N ILE A 772 40.66 -37.31 -16.47
CA ILE A 772 39.22 -37.13 -16.68
C ILE A 772 38.95 -37.53 -18.13
N ARG A 773 38.18 -38.61 -18.30
CA ARG A 773 37.59 -39.00 -19.57
C ARG A 773 36.47 -38.03 -19.90
N ASP A 774 36.50 -37.52 -21.12
CA ASP A 774 35.33 -37.04 -21.84
C ASP A 774 34.24 -38.11 -21.81
N ASP A 775 33.03 -37.73 -21.39
CA ASP A 775 31.81 -38.37 -21.84
C ASP A 775 30.65 -37.34 -21.84
N MET A 776 30.27 -37.00 -23.07
CA MET A 776 28.97 -36.54 -23.56
C MET A 776 28.23 -35.40 -22.82
N LEU A 777 28.32 -34.23 -23.45
CA LEU A 777 27.25 -33.24 -23.57
C LEU A 777 25.86 -33.90 -23.70
N ARG A 778 25.06 -33.87 -22.64
CA ARG A 778 23.60 -33.79 -22.76
C ARG A 778 23.22 -32.32 -22.58
N TYR A 779 22.91 -31.65 -23.68
CA TYR A 779 22.19 -30.38 -23.64
C TYR A 779 20.83 -30.62 -22.97
N GLY A 780 20.72 -30.26 -21.69
CA GLY A 780 19.44 -30.16 -21.03
C GLY A 780 18.71 -28.95 -21.58
N HIS A 781 17.68 -29.17 -22.41
CA HIS A 781 16.72 -28.13 -22.75
C HIS A 781 16.10 -27.57 -21.46
N LEU A 782 16.35 -26.30 -21.18
CA LEU A 782 15.75 -25.60 -20.05
C LEU A 782 14.30 -25.27 -20.42
N HIS A 783 13.35 -26.06 -19.94
CA HIS A 783 11.93 -25.70 -20.03
C HIS A 783 11.66 -24.48 -19.13
N LEU A 784 11.18 -23.39 -19.72
CA LEU A 784 10.42 -22.40 -18.98
C LEU A 784 9.06 -23.00 -18.62
N GLY A 785 8.57 -22.68 -17.42
CA GLY A 785 7.18 -22.92 -17.09
C GLY A 785 6.25 -22.08 -17.97
N PRO A 786 4.93 -22.32 -17.94
CA PRO A 786 3.97 -21.52 -18.69
C PRO A 786 4.07 -20.03 -18.31
N VAL A 787 4.00 -19.16 -19.31
CA VAL A 787 3.92 -17.69 -19.12
C VAL A 787 2.47 -17.32 -18.92
N THR A 788 2.09 -16.88 -17.73
CA THR A 788 0.73 -16.43 -17.45
C THR A 788 0.65 -14.93 -17.70
N VAL A 789 -0.13 -14.55 -18.71
CA VAL A 789 -0.41 -13.15 -19.03
C VAL A 789 -1.67 -12.73 -18.29
N ILE A 790 -1.61 -11.58 -17.62
CA ILE A 790 -2.75 -10.98 -16.94
C ILE A 790 -2.99 -9.66 -17.63
N GLN A 791 -3.95 -9.62 -18.56
CA GLN A 791 -4.24 -8.42 -19.32
C GLN A 791 -5.48 -7.73 -18.77
N THR A 792 -5.30 -6.57 -18.16
CA THR A 792 -6.43 -5.74 -17.70
C THR A 792 -6.65 -4.61 -18.68
N VAL A 793 -7.81 -4.58 -19.35
CA VAL A 793 -8.16 -3.61 -20.39
C VAL A 793 -9.18 -2.63 -19.85
N ASN A 794 -8.90 -1.32 -19.88
CA ASN A 794 -9.84 -0.27 -19.48
C ASN A 794 -11.18 -0.37 -20.26
N PRO A 795 -12.36 -0.07 -19.69
CA PRO A 795 -13.64 -0.24 -20.34
C PRO A 795 -13.98 0.97 -21.21
N THR A 796 -13.38 1.01 -22.39
CA THR A 796 -13.97 1.67 -23.55
C THR A 796 -13.60 0.88 -24.80
N VAL A 797 -14.53 -0.02 -25.16
CA VAL A 797 -14.72 -0.66 -26.48
C VAL A 797 -13.86 -1.89 -26.80
N GLY A 798 -14.55 -3.04 -26.89
CA GLY A 798 -14.39 -4.09 -27.90
C GLY A 798 -13.08 -4.88 -27.93
N GLN A 799 -13.20 -6.21 -27.80
CA GLN A 799 -12.16 -7.19 -28.14
C GLN A 799 -11.46 -6.86 -29.47
N GLU A 800 -10.14 -6.98 -29.50
CA GLU A 800 -9.38 -7.58 -30.62
C GLU A 800 -7.87 -7.48 -30.30
N GLU A 801 -7.28 -8.68 -30.33
CA GLU A 801 -5.89 -9.19 -30.33
C GLU A 801 -4.77 -8.47 -29.57
#